data_AF-A0A091NF89-F1
#
_entry.id   AF-A0A091NF89-F1
#
_cell.length_a   1.000
_cell.length_b   1.000
_cell.length_c   1.000
_cell.angle_alpha   90.00
_cell.angle_beta   90.00
_cell.angle_gamma   90.00
#
_symmetry.space_group_name_H-M   'P 1'
#
loop_
_entity.id
_entity.type
_entity.pdbx_description
1 polymer ?
#
loop_
_entity_poly.entity_id
_entity_poly.type
_entity_poly.pdbx_seq_one_letter_code
_entity_poly.pdbx_strand_id
1 'polypeptide(L)'
;AVCPDSLRQFFRHTLTEVLTYNPLLKVSDAIRMQKEWSFARTCVLLSTLYRKLFVAFSARESISQLQQVLETREVNWQHVLSCVSTLAVCHAEAEQLLKDLLSHLLIKAFENFDMENMITAFLIARQAALEGPAVFMPYSEWFKASFGNAGGHHGSSKKALVFLFEFLSELVPFEAAPYLKVHIMYPPFVPTKHRSILLEYITLAKTRLADLKVAIEDMGLYEDLSATDESVQPQGQALRDVEKALQIFENTRKIPTSVIEASIFRRPYYTSWFLPALLRPRVLPKTPDARMAFIDSLKRADKIPSNLYSTYVQACRAMKEKTPQEPSLSKEPAEQLKAELAELRMLMVDPAKSGDVPAQIAVISDRLASVLGYGGDENKTPILNSPIPIDISAPGLEPSQRSVVDLLLTSFCQNLIAASSFNPPDRQGPCLSLFVKMMCGHRNLMPALLGRLCQLIYHQGPSLDDGHILGLAAFAIHLSESRALIPEVEAKLGIPQPPPEKKLSLSEYWNLLLACRTAESLVFCTRFCTAAASYLMCKFSSCSREELCALLPPSLIKKLQYVVPRLCLEARGILHEEAERDPVWSSPSCPSLNYKRTSLCLWKQARFQELLKEAAFQLSFREWLLWELEVCPEKDILSALERQDFHYWAIYQRFLPAPSASGGCDGDLETACGVIINAVLDSSQRLDLGTCGQSKMSVSPDILCKLQEMVLELRCRQKLLSGCLDARRHFLFKILQERLKDRKCGSALEEQLWRQQELLLHRRILVGLPVSALTMVCQKEKKTLDCEDFFSFVNSELKNVCSRGYALSYDITAHFFRGLLNASLDCEESAEAIDDVLLACQTKCPIVLFSAALWWPRLEPVLCSQWKRLFGTPLAEELERLRGWQSSAASFLSSGAVFPLSDPPWISAAFLHCAIQQQLPHGRVRNTLKRLETDTEHLFSLQLLVSLLFFSLMDLISAKIAPKEGVDFPTSLQWALEILQYLEERGASWSLLFHSPEKGKKYSVLHGAASARHLRLLPVAFYSLTPCFRQELLTREPTFLYAALDLYIQLLRLFVEGEDLPQPDRAGQGPDPTEHGDPLELISTARQFLLGAIPRCPAQSFGNIRPLLATCEELDPELGATLLRFSSPDMAMELDEELVLF
;
A
#
# COMPACT_ATOMS: atom_id res chain seq x y z
N ALA A 1 26.57 -4.05 46.66
CA ALA A 1 26.13 -4.26 45.27
C ALA A 1 25.75 -5.73 45.12
N VAL A 2 24.56 -6.05 44.63
CA VAL A 2 24.15 -7.45 44.40
C VAL A 2 24.84 -7.94 43.12
N CYS A 3 25.43 -9.14 43.15
CA CYS A 3 26.07 -9.73 41.98
C CYS A 3 25.02 -9.96 40.87
N PRO A 4 25.28 -9.55 39.61
CA PRO A 4 24.33 -9.69 38.51
C PRO A 4 23.92 -11.15 38.23
N ASP A 5 24.79 -12.11 38.52
CA ASP A 5 24.50 -13.53 38.35
C ASP A 5 23.47 -14.04 39.38
N SER A 6 23.52 -13.54 40.61
CA SER A 6 22.53 -13.87 41.65
C SER A 6 21.15 -13.31 41.32
N LEU A 7 21.08 -12.12 40.68
CA LEU A 7 19.82 -11.55 40.21
C LEU A 7 19.22 -12.37 39.07
N ARG A 8 20.02 -12.79 38.09
CA ARG A 8 19.55 -13.68 37.01
C ARG A 8 19.02 -15.01 37.55
N GLN A 9 19.71 -15.60 38.53
CA GLN A 9 19.26 -16.84 39.15
C GLN A 9 17.94 -16.67 39.91
N PHE A 10 17.76 -15.54 40.61
CA PHE A 10 16.49 -15.20 41.25
C PHE A 10 15.34 -15.06 40.26
N PHE A 11 15.54 -14.36 39.14
CA PHE A 11 14.51 -14.23 38.11
C PHE A 11 14.19 -15.57 37.44
N ARG A 12 15.17 -16.47 37.26
CA ARG A 12 14.95 -17.79 36.65
C ARG A 12 14.12 -18.66 37.58
N HIS A 13 14.46 -18.64 38.87
CA HIS A 13 13.69 -19.32 39.90
C HIS A 13 12.26 -18.78 39.97
N THR A 14 12.09 -17.45 39.96
CA THR A 14 10.77 -16.80 39.99
C THR A 14 9.91 -17.20 38.79
N LEU A 15 10.48 -17.19 37.58
CA LEU A 15 9.75 -17.62 36.38
C LEU A 15 9.33 -19.09 36.48
N THR A 16 10.22 -19.96 36.93
CA THR A 16 9.91 -21.38 37.13
C THR A 16 8.81 -21.60 38.17
N GLU A 17 8.85 -20.92 39.31
CA GLU A 17 7.81 -21.03 40.35
C GLU A 17 6.45 -20.51 39.84
N VAL A 18 6.42 -19.42 39.06
CA VAL A 18 5.18 -18.92 38.45
C VAL A 18 4.59 -19.93 37.46
N LEU A 19 5.42 -20.52 36.61
CA LEU A 19 4.98 -21.50 35.61
C LEU A 19 4.50 -22.83 36.22
N THR A 20 4.98 -23.16 37.41
CA THR A 20 4.65 -24.41 38.12
C THR A 20 3.67 -24.20 39.28
N TYR A 21 3.14 -22.99 39.43
CA TYR A 21 2.21 -22.66 40.50
C TYR A 21 0.84 -23.32 40.28
N ASN A 22 0.49 -24.26 41.17
CA ASN A 22 -0.84 -24.88 41.28
C ASN A 22 -1.37 -25.48 39.96
N PRO A 23 -0.74 -26.55 39.42
CA PRO A 23 -1.09 -27.15 38.13
C PRO A 23 -2.37 -28.00 38.21
N LEU A 24 -3.53 -27.36 38.39
CA LEU A 24 -4.83 -28.04 38.54
C LEU A 24 -5.53 -28.35 37.22
N LEU A 25 -5.15 -27.68 36.13
CA LEU A 25 -5.83 -27.78 34.84
C LEU A 25 -5.28 -28.96 34.02
N LYS A 26 -6.17 -29.84 33.56
CA LYS A 26 -5.81 -30.92 32.64
C LYS A 26 -5.55 -30.36 31.24
N VAL A 27 -4.82 -31.10 30.42
CA VAL A 27 -4.56 -30.77 29.00
C VAL A 27 -5.87 -30.53 28.22
N SER A 28 -6.91 -31.34 28.47
CA SER A 28 -8.23 -31.17 27.85
C SER A 28 -8.88 -29.82 28.19
N ASP A 29 -8.71 -29.34 29.42
CA ASP A 29 -9.20 -28.03 29.84
C ASP A 29 -8.36 -26.91 29.21
N ALA A 30 -7.05 -27.13 29.08
CA ALA A 30 -6.15 -26.21 28.41
C ALA A 30 -6.56 -25.98 26.95
N ILE A 31 -6.84 -27.05 26.19
CA ILE A 31 -7.30 -26.97 24.78
C ILE A 31 -8.59 -26.15 24.67
N ARG A 32 -9.56 -26.36 25.57
CA ARG A 32 -10.84 -25.63 25.55
C ARG A 32 -10.68 -24.14 25.91
N MET A 33 -9.74 -23.81 26.78
CA MET A 33 -9.62 -22.48 27.40
C MET A 33 -8.51 -21.61 26.80
N GLN A 34 -7.74 -22.07 25.80
CA GLN A 34 -6.63 -21.31 25.18
C GLN A 34 -7.02 -19.86 24.79
N LYS A 35 -8.23 -19.70 24.24
CA LYS A 35 -8.76 -18.39 23.83
C LYS A 35 -8.85 -17.40 25.01
N GLU A 36 -8.99 -17.86 26.25
CA GLU A 36 -9.10 -17.01 27.44
C GLU A 36 -7.75 -16.52 27.95
N TRP A 37 -6.65 -17.11 27.48
CA TRP A 37 -5.29 -16.86 27.95
C TRP A 37 -4.42 -16.12 26.93
N SER A 38 -5.03 -15.53 25.89
CA SER A 38 -4.32 -14.63 24.97
C SER A 38 -3.82 -13.38 25.70
N PHE A 39 -2.87 -12.66 25.12
CA PHE A 39 -2.27 -11.47 25.75
C PHE A 39 -3.33 -10.41 26.11
N ALA A 40 -4.32 -10.21 25.23
CA ALA A 40 -5.40 -9.25 25.43
C ALA A 40 -6.38 -9.65 26.55
N ARG A 41 -6.55 -10.96 26.80
CA ARG A 41 -7.52 -11.48 27.78
C ARG A 41 -6.88 -11.91 29.10
N THR A 42 -5.56 -12.08 29.12
CA THR A 42 -4.78 -12.38 30.32
C THR A 42 -4.85 -11.22 31.31
N CYS A 43 -4.97 -11.54 32.61
CA CYS A 43 -4.98 -10.55 33.69
C CYS A 43 -3.77 -9.59 33.59
N VAL A 44 -4.03 -8.29 33.70
CA VAL A 44 -3.02 -7.22 33.59
C VAL A 44 -1.87 -7.39 34.59
N LEU A 45 -2.13 -7.92 35.78
CA LEU A 45 -1.09 -8.18 36.78
C LEU A 45 -0.11 -9.27 36.30
N LEU A 46 -0.62 -10.34 35.72
CA LEU A 46 0.18 -11.46 35.23
C LEU A 46 0.98 -11.06 33.98
N SER A 47 0.36 -10.35 33.04
CA SER A 47 1.07 -9.84 31.85
C SER A 47 2.13 -8.80 32.21
N THR A 48 1.87 -7.94 33.20
CA THR A 48 2.86 -6.97 33.72
C THR A 48 4.02 -7.69 34.42
N LEU A 49 3.74 -8.74 35.21
CA LEU A 49 4.77 -9.57 35.84
C LEU A 49 5.70 -10.19 34.80
N TYR A 50 5.14 -10.83 33.76
CA TYR A 50 5.93 -11.40 32.67
C TYR A 50 6.76 -10.35 31.94
N ARG A 51 6.19 -9.20 31.58
CA ARG A 51 6.95 -8.10 30.96
C ARG A 51 8.13 -7.65 31.83
N LYS A 52 7.96 -7.60 33.16
CA LYS A 52 9.04 -7.23 34.09
C LYS A 52 10.10 -8.33 34.22
N LEU A 53 9.71 -9.60 34.19
CA LEU A 53 10.63 -10.73 34.19
C LEU A 53 11.46 -10.79 32.89
N PHE A 54 10.85 -10.51 31.74
CA PHE A 54 11.54 -10.54 30.45
C PHE A 54 12.54 -9.40 30.27
N VAL A 55 12.44 -8.30 31.00
CA VAL A 55 13.49 -7.26 31.01
C VAL A 55 14.82 -7.80 31.55
N ALA A 56 14.79 -8.84 32.40
CA ALA A 56 15.99 -9.45 32.96
C ALA A 56 16.62 -10.53 32.06
N PHE A 57 15.95 -10.95 30.99
CA PHE A 57 16.35 -12.04 30.10
C PHE A 57 16.37 -11.61 28.63
N SER A 58 17.20 -12.24 27.82
CA SER A 58 16.99 -12.23 26.37
C SER A 58 15.79 -13.13 25.98
N ALA A 59 15.21 -12.92 24.79
CA ALA A 59 14.13 -13.76 24.27
C ALA A 59 14.55 -15.25 24.19
N ARG A 60 15.80 -15.50 23.77
CA ARG A 60 16.42 -16.83 23.72
C ARG A 60 16.52 -17.47 25.12
N GLU A 61 16.96 -16.72 26.12
CA GLU A 61 17.04 -17.23 27.49
C GLU A 61 15.65 -17.56 28.06
N SER A 62 14.66 -16.70 27.80
CA SER A 62 13.29 -16.91 28.28
C SER A 62 12.65 -18.17 27.68
N ILE A 63 12.84 -18.39 26.37
CA ILE A 63 12.35 -19.59 25.69
C ILE A 63 13.14 -20.84 26.13
N SER A 64 14.45 -20.73 26.33
CA SER A 64 15.25 -21.86 26.86
C SER A 64 14.83 -22.26 28.27
N GLN A 65 14.48 -21.28 29.13
CA GLN A 65 13.98 -21.53 30.47
C GLN A 65 12.57 -22.14 30.43
N LEU A 66 11.70 -21.64 29.54
CA LEU A 66 10.37 -22.22 29.32
C LEU A 66 10.47 -23.69 28.88
N GLN A 67 11.35 -23.98 27.92
CA GLN A 67 11.61 -25.34 27.46
C GLN A 67 12.12 -26.23 28.60
N GLN A 68 13.09 -25.76 29.38
CA GLN A 68 13.60 -26.52 30.52
C GLN A 68 12.49 -26.84 31.53
N VAL A 69 11.58 -25.89 31.80
CA VAL A 69 10.46 -26.11 32.74
C VAL A 69 9.47 -27.14 32.18
N LEU A 70 9.12 -27.05 30.90
CA LEU A 70 8.24 -28.01 30.23
C LEU A 70 8.80 -29.43 30.22
N GLU A 71 10.13 -29.59 30.12
CA GLU A 71 10.79 -30.90 30.09
C GLU A 71 11.00 -31.51 31.49
N THR A 72 10.98 -30.72 32.57
CA THR A 72 11.44 -31.17 33.90
C THR A 72 10.41 -31.12 35.03
N ARG A 73 9.29 -30.40 34.87
CA ARG A 73 8.31 -30.19 35.94
C ARG A 73 6.87 -30.28 35.41
N GLU A 74 5.93 -30.59 36.30
CA GLU A 74 4.51 -30.42 36.02
C GLU A 74 4.17 -28.92 35.96
N VAL A 75 3.52 -28.51 34.89
CA VAL A 75 3.28 -27.09 34.58
C VAL A 75 1.82 -26.70 34.73
N ASN A 76 1.59 -25.44 35.09
CA ASN A 76 0.26 -24.85 35.00
C ASN A 76 0.06 -24.28 33.59
N TRP A 77 -0.78 -24.95 32.79
CA TRP A 77 -1.05 -24.58 31.41
C TRP A 77 -1.57 -23.16 31.22
N GLN A 78 -2.34 -22.61 32.17
CA GLN A 78 -2.77 -21.21 32.10
C GLN A 78 -1.55 -20.27 32.17
N HIS A 79 -0.65 -20.49 33.13
CA HIS A 79 0.53 -19.65 33.28
C HIS A 79 1.51 -19.80 32.11
N VAL A 80 1.72 -21.03 31.64
CA VAL A 80 2.54 -21.33 30.46
C VAL A 80 2.01 -20.63 29.22
N LEU A 81 0.73 -20.80 28.89
CA LEU A 81 0.16 -20.27 27.66
C LEU A 81 0.06 -18.74 27.69
N SER A 82 -0.29 -18.15 28.84
CA SER A 82 -0.19 -16.68 29.02
C SER A 82 1.24 -16.15 28.92
N CYS A 83 2.24 -16.93 29.36
CA CYS A 83 3.66 -16.60 29.21
C CYS A 83 4.07 -16.63 27.74
N VAL A 84 3.70 -17.67 26.99
CA VAL A 84 3.94 -17.80 25.53
C VAL A 84 3.31 -16.64 24.77
N SER A 85 2.04 -16.32 25.01
CA SER A 85 1.36 -15.14 24.42
C SER A 85 2.09 -13.84 24.74
N THR A 86 2.55 -13.65 25.98
CA THR A 86 3.27 -12.43 26.38
C THR A 86 4.66 -12.35 25.72
N LEU A 87 5.38 -13.47 25.62
CA LEU A 87 6.67 -13.54 24.92
C LEU A 87 6.54 -13.22 23.44
N ALA A 88 5.56 -13.82 22.77
CA ALA A 88 5.30 -13.62 21.35
C ALA A 88 5.00 -12.14 21.02
N VAL A 89 4.18 -11.48 21.84
CA VAL A 89 3.81 -10.07 21.63
C VAL A 89 4.93 -9.09 22.01
N CYS A 90 5.72 -9.38 23.06
CA CYS A 90 6.70 -8.44 23.60
C CYS A 90 8.06 -8.46 22.89
N HIS A 91 8.42 -9.55 22.20
CA HIS A 91 9.71 -9.70 21.51
C HIS A 91 9.51 -10.13 20.06
N ALA A 92 9.96 -9.32 19.10
CA ALA A 92 9.88 -9.66 17.67
C ALA A 92 10.70 -10.92 17.30
N GLU A 93 11.79 -11.19 18.01
CA GLU A 93 12.61 -12.40 17.82
C GLU A 93 11.92 -13.69 18.31
N ALA A 94 10.82 -13.58 19.06
CA ALA A 94 10.13 -14.75 19.63
C ALA A 94 9.47 -15.62 18.56
N GLU A 95 9.06 -15.07 17.42
CA GLU A 95 8.42 -15.86 16.35
C GLU A 95 9.34 -16.98 15.84
N GLN A 96 10.58 -16.64 15.48
CA GLN A 96 11.56 -17.61 14.99
C GLN A 96 11.95 -18.61 16.08
N LEU A 97 12.16 -18.14 17.31
CA LEU A 97 12.55 -19.01 18.43
C LEU A 97 11.43 -19.97 18.85
N LEU A 98 10.15 -19.56 18.73
CA LEU A 98 9.01 -20.45 18.93
C LEU A 98 8.90 -21.48 17.81
N LYS A 99 9.18 -21.11 16.55
CA LYS A 99 9.26 -22.08 15.44
C LYS A 99 10.35 -23.13 15.68
N ASP A 100 11.53 -22.71 16.15
CA ASP A 100 12.64 -23.60 16.49
C ASP A 100 12.28 -24.52 17.67
N LEU A 101 11.56 -24.03 18.67
CA LEU A 101 11.06 -24.86 19.77
C LEU A 101 10.03 -25.88 19.28
N LEU A 102 9.08 -25.47 18.43
CA LEU A 102 8.04 -26.34 17.88
C LEU A 102 8.63 -27.45 17.00
N SER A 103 9.61 -27.13 16.16
CA SER A 103 10.29 -28.14 15.33
C SER A 103 11.03 -29.15 16.21
N HIS A 104 11.75 -28.69 17.25
CA HIS A 104 12.43 -29.56 18.22
C HIS A 104 11.46 -30.47 18.99
N LEU A 105 10.32 -29.94 19.44
CA LEU A 105 9.28 -30.73 20.11
C LEU A 105 8.68 -31.79 19.19
N LEU A 106 8.39 -31.43 17.93
CA LEU A 106 7.86 -32.39 16.95
C LEU A 106 8.88 -33.48 16.61
N ILE A 107 10.16 -33.14 16.43
CA ILE A 107 11.24 -34.11 16.22
C ILE A 107 11.30 -35.10 17.40
N LYS A 108 11.39 -34.60 18.63
CA LYS A 108 11.39 -35.44 19.84
C LYS A 108 10.13 -36.31 19.96
N ALA A 109 8.97 -35.77 19.63
CA ALA A 109 7.70 -36.48 19.69
C ALA A 109 7.66 -37.66 18.70
N PHE A 110 8.11 -37.45 17.45
CA PHE A 110 8.11 -38.52 16.44
C PHE A 110 9.26 -39.53 16.60
N GLU A 111 10.42 -39.11 17.10
CA GLU A 111 11.55 -40.03 17.38
C GLU A 111 11.22 -40.97 18.55
N ASN A 112 10.62 -40.44 19.61
CA ASN A 112 10.35 -41.21 20.84
C ASN A 112 8.89 -41.72 20.95
N PHE A 113 8.01 -41.36 20.01
CA PHE A 113 6.55 -41.59 20.09
C PHE A 113 5.95 -41.03 21.38
N ASP A 114 6.40 -39.83 21.77
CA ASP A 114 6.04 -39.18 23.02
C ASP A 114 4.85 -38.22 22.84
N MET A 115 3.73 -38.57 23.47
CA MET A 115 2.48 -37.82 23.42
C MET A 115 2.59 -36.47 24.13
N GLU A 116 3.39 -36.34 25.19
CA GLU A 116 3.48 -35.09 25.97
C GLU A 116 4.16 -33.97 25.15
N ASN A 117 5.22 -34.33 24.41
CA ASN A 117 5.87 -33.41 23.48
C ASN A 117 4.94 -33.02 22.31
N MET A 118 4.11 -33.95 21.83
CA MET A 118 3.11 -33.67 20.79
C MET A 118 2.03 -32.70 21.29
N ILE A 119 1.47 -32.95 22.48
CA ILE A 119 0.48 -32.08 23.14
C ILE A 119 1.06 -30.67 23.31
N THR A 120 2.27 -30.57 23.84
CA THR A 120 2.95 -29.30 24.11
C THR A 120 3.16 -28.50 22.83
N ALA A 121 3.57 -29.16 21.73
CA ALA A 121 3.73 -28.50 20.44
C ALA A 121 2.42 -27.92 19.91
N PHE A 122 1.32 -28.69 19.95
CA PHE A 122 0.01 -28.22 19.48
C PHE A 122 -0.53 -27.07 20.35
N LEU A 123 -0.38 -27.14 21.67
CA LEU A 123 -0.81 -26.08 22.57
C LEU A 123 -0.05 -24.77 22.31
N ILE A 124 1.28 -24.81 22.19
CA ILE A 124 2.10 -23.62 21.93
C ILE A 124 1.79 -23.02 20.55
N ALA A 125 1.71 -23.85 19.50
CA ALA A 125 1.43 -23.39 18.15
C ALA A 125 0.06 -22.69 18.05
N ARG A 126 -0.96 -23.26 18.69
CA ARG A 126 -2.30 -22.65 18.76
C ARG A 126 -2.29 -21.36 19.54
N GLN A 127 -1.61 -21.33 20.68
CA GLN A 127 -1.57 -20.15 21.53
C GLN A 127 -0.89 -18.97 20.84
N ALA A 128 0.23 -19.22 20.15
CA ALA A 128 0.91 -18.19 19.39
C ALA A 128 0.05 -17.68 18.22
N ALA A 129 -0.62 -18.58 17.49
CA ALA A 129 -1.51 -18.22 16.38
C ALA A 129 -2.73 -17.37 16.81
N LEU A 130 -3.17 -17.45 18.06
CA LEU A 130 -4.29 -16.65 18.59
C LEU A 130 -3.95 -15.15 18.73
N GLU A 131 -2.67 -14.76 18.75
CA GLU A 131 -2.26 -13.34 18.84
C GLU A 131 -2.33 -12.60 17.49
N GLY A 132 -2.53 -13.35 16.39
CA GLY A 132 -2.73 -12.81 15.04
C GLY A 132 -1.50 -12.88 14.13
N PRO A 133 -1.68 -12.73 12.81
CA PRO A 133 -0.65 -12.96 11.78
C PRO A 133 0.54 -12.00 11.86
N ALA A 134 0.39 -10.86 12.53
CA ALA A 134 1.49 -9.92 12.78
C ALA A 134 2.48 -10.40 13.86
N VAL A 135 2.09 -11.39 14.67
CA VAL A 135 2.87 -11.91 15.81
C VAL A 135 3.35 -13.34 15.54
N PHE A 136 2.49 -14.18 14.97
CA PHE A 136 2.81 -15.55 14.60
C PHE A 136 1.91 -16.01 13.45
N MET A 137 2.39 -16.89 12.58
CA MET A 137 1.60 -17.40 11.46
C MET A 137 0.30 -18.09 11.91
N PRO A 138 -0.79 -18.00 11.12
CA PRO A 138 -2.04 -18.68 11.43
C PRO A 138 -1.85 -20.20 11.61
N TYR A 139 -2.67 -20.81 12.47
CA TYR A 139 -2.60 -22.25 12.74
C TYR A 139 -2.72 -23.10 11.46
N SER A 140 -3.53 -22.67 10.48
CA SER A 140 -3.65 -23.35 9.19
C SER A 140 -2.35 -23.40 8.41
N GLU A 141 -1.58 -22.32 8.42
CA GLU A 141 -0.28 -22.26 7.75
C GLU A 141 0.75 -23.11 8.48
N TRP A 142 0.82 -23.01 9.81
CA TRP A 142 1.71 -23.85 10.61
C TRP A 142 1.41 -25.35 10.44
N PHE A 143 0.13 -25.74 10.50
CA PHE A 143 -0.29 -27.13 10.35
C PHE A 143 0.03 -27.66 8.94
N LYS A 144 -0.25 -26.87 7.90
CA LYS A 144 0.10 -27.20 6.51
C LYS A 144 1.61 -27.30 6.30
N ALA A 145 2.40 -26.38 6.86
CA ALA A 145 3.86 -26.43 6.75
C ALA A 145 4.44 -27.67 7.48
N SER A 146 3.89 -28.02 8.63
CA SER A 146 4.37 -29.13 9.46
C SER A 146 3.97 -30.51 8.93
N PHE A 147 2.75 -30.63 8.37
CA PHE A 147 2.17 -31.92 8.00
C PHE A 147 1.79 -32.05 6.52
N GLY A 148 1.79 -30.99 5.71
CA GLY A 148 1.31 -31.01 4.33
C GLY A 148 2.31 -31.53 3.29
N ASN A 149 3.59 -31.67 3.67
CA ASN A 149 4.67 -32.08 2.76
C ASN A 149 5.08 -33.55 2.98
N ALA A 150 5.50 -34.22 1.91
CA ALA A 150 5.96 -35.61 1.93
C ALA A 150 7.22 -35.83 2.80
N GLY A 151 8.02 -34.78 3.00
CA GLY A 151 9.23 -34.80 3.83
C GLY A 151 8.99 -34.62 5.34
N GLY A 152 7.75 -34.55 5.81
CA GLY A 152 7.46 -34.39 7.24
C GLY A 152 7.74 -35.66 8.06
N HIS A 153 8.05 -35.50 9.35
CA HIS A 153 8.37 -36.62 10.27
C HIS A 153 7.29 -37.70 10.35
N HIS A 154 6.02 -37.31 10.17
CA HIS A 154 4.87 -38.21 10.12
C HIS A 154 4.87 -39.14 8.90
N GLY A 155 5.45 -38.72 7.76
CA GLY A 155 5.50 -39.49 6.51
C GLY A 155 6.62 -40.55 6.44
N SER A 156 7.53 -40.54 7.42
CA SER A 156 8.71 -41.41 7.47
C SER A 156 8.39 -42.92 7.61
N SER A 157 7.29 -43.27 8.27
CA SER A 157 6.88 -44.66 8.49
C SER A 157 5.37 -44.79 8.76
N LYS A 158 4.81 -45.98 8.53
CA LYS A 158 3.42 -46.30 8.91
C LYS A 158 3.18 -46.08 10.40
N LYS A 159 4.17 -46.37 11.25
CA LYS A 159 4.06 -46.19 12.71
C LYS A 159 3.91 -44.71 13.09
N ALA A 160 4.66 -43.82 12.44
CA ALA A 160 4.57 -42.37 12.65
C ALA A 160 3.22 -41.79 12.17
N LEU A 161 2.69 -42.30 11.05
CA LEU A 161 1.34 -41.95 10.58
C LEU A 161 0.25 -42.36 11.57
N VAL A 162 0.31 -43.60 12.08
CA VAL A 162 -0.66 -44.10 13.06
C VAL A 162 -0.60 -43.27 14.34
N PHE A 163 0.61 -42.99 14.85
CA PHE A 163 0.81 -42.13 16.02
C PHE A 163 0.18 -40.74 15.87
N LEU A 164 0.38 -40.08 14.72
CA LEU A 164 -0.23 -38.76 14.46
C LEU A 164 -1.77 -38.84 14.43
N PHE A 165 -2.34 -39.81 13.72
CA PHE A 165 -3.80 -39.91 13.60
C PHE A 165 -4.48 -40.42 14.88
N GLU A 166 -3.80 -41.23 15.68
CA GLU A 166 -4.24 -41.62 17.03
C GLU A 166 -4.34 -40.37 17.91
N PHE A 167 -3.29 -39.56 17.97
CA PHE A 167 -3.29 -38.27 18.67
C PHE A 167 -4.38 -37.31 18.17
N LEU A 168 -4.48 -37.09 16.85
CA LEU A 168 -5.50 -36.20 16.30
C LEU A 168 -6.92 -36.70 16.59
N SER A 169 -7.14 -38.03 16.58
CA SER A 169 -8.43 -38.63 16.90
C SER A 169 -8.81 -38.46 18.37
N GLU A 170 -7.84 -38.58 19.28
CA GLU A 170 -8.05 -38.31 20.72
C GLU A 170 -8.38 -36.85 21.02
N LEU A 171 -7.91 -35.91 20.19
CA LEU A 171 -8.21 -34.48 20.33
C LEU A 171 -9.63 -34.11 19.89
N VAL A 172 -10.21 -34.79 18.90
CA VAL A 172 -11.50 -34.43 18.26
C VAL A 172 -12.63 -34.07 19.24
N PRO A 173 -12.85 -34.78 20.37
CA PRO A 173 -13.92 -34.44 21.31
C PRO A 173 -13.78 -33.04 21.92
N PHE A 174 -12.54 -32.58 22.10
CA PHE A 174 -12.19 -31.33 22.77
C PHE A 174 -11.93 -30.17 21.79
N GLU A 175 -11.80 -30.47 20.49
CA GLU A 175 -11.52 -29.48 19.47
C GLU A 175 -12.68 -28.52 19.19
N ALA A 176 -12.32 -27.25 18.98
CA ALA A 176 -13.23 -26.26 18.42
C ALA A 176 -13.41 -26.47 16.91
N ALA A 177 -14.58 -26.10 16.38
CA ALA A 177 -14.91 -26.26 14.96
C ALA A 177 -13.85 -25.69 13.97
N PRO A 178 -13.20 -24.54 14.23
CA PRO A 178 -12.17 -24.00 13.32
C PRO A 178 -10.98 -24.94 13.11
N TYR A 179 -10.50 -25.61 14.16
CA TYR A 179 -9.34 -26.51 14.08
C TYR A 179 -9.67 -27.80 13.31
N LEU A 180 -10.86 -28.37 13.54
CA LEU A 180 -11.35 -29.51 12.76
C LEU A 180 -11.49 -29.19 11.27
N LYS A 181 -11.95 -27.97 10.94
CA LYS A 181 -12.02 -27.49 9.55
C LYS A 181 -10.64 -27.40 8.92
N VAL A 182 -9.63 -26.88 9.63
CA VAL A 182 -8.23 -26.83 9.15
C VAL A 182 -7.72 -28.23 8.83
N HIS A 183 -7.93 -29.20 9.72
CA HIS A 183 -7.46 -30.58 9.51
C HIS A 183 -8.11 -31.25 8.28
N ILE A 184 -9.34 -30.89 7.93
CA ILE A 184 -10.04 -31.42 6.75
C ILE A 184 -9.61 -30.71 5.46
N MET A 185 -9.39 -29.39 5.52
CA MET A 185 -9.00 -28.57 4.35
C MET A 185 -7.54 -28.75 3.95
N TYR A 186 -6.67 -28.91 4.94
CA TYR A 186 -5.23 -29.10 4.77
C TYR A 186 -4.82 -30.41 5.46
N PRO A 187 -5.29 -31.58 4.96
CA PRO A 187 -5.00 -32.85 5.59
C PRO A 187 -3.49 -33.15 5.56
N PRO A 188 -2.95 -33.84 6.59
CA PRO A 188 -1.58 -34.33 6.55
C PRO A 188 -1.30 -35.14 5.28
N PHE A 189 -0.07 -35.06 4.78
CA PHE A 189 0.36 -35.85 3.63
C PHE A 189 0.38 -37.33 4.01
N VAL A 190 -0.35 -38.15 3.26
CA VAL A 190 -0.41 -39.59 3.46
C VAL A 190 -0.13 -40.31 2.14
N PRO A 191 0.88 -41.21 2.09
CA PRO A 191 1.13 -42.04 0.91
C PRO A 191 -0.11 -42.82 0.48
N THR A 192 -0.28 -43.03 -0.82
CA THR A 192 -1.47 -43.69 -1.41
C THR A 192 -1.83 -45.03 -0.75
N LYS A 193 -0.83 -45.79 -0.29
CA LYS A 193 -0.98 -47.08 0.42
C LYS A 193 -1.66 -46.99 1.79
N HIS A 194 -1.74 -45.81 2.40
CA HIS A 194 -2.26 -45.59 3.76
C HIS A 194 -3.44 -44.61 3.80
N ARG A 195 -4.02 -44.26 2.65
CA ARG A 195 -5.13 -43.30 2.56
C ARG A 195 -6.38 -43.68 3.37
N SER A 196 -6.60 -44.96 3.66
CA SER A 196 -7.73 -45.39 4.50
C SER A 196 -7.69 -44.77 5.90
N ILE A 197 -6.51 -44.65 6.51
CA ILE A 197 -6.32 -44.07 7.85
C ILE A 197 -6.73 -42.59 7.87
N LEU A 198 -6.36 -41.85 6.82
CA LEU A 198 -6.77 -40.44 6.66
C LEU A 198 -8.29 -40.31 6.48
N LEU A 199 -8.90 -41.19 5.67
CA LEU A 199 -10.34 -41.16 5.43
C LEU A 199 -11.15 -41.49 6.70
N GLU A 200 -10.68 -42.41 7.52
CA GLU A 200 -11.27 -42.71 8.84
C GLU A 200 -11.26 -41.47 9.74
N TYR A 201 -10.12 -40.79 9.84
CA TYR A 201 -10.01 -39.55 10.61
C TYR A 201 -10.87 -38.41 10.05
N ILE A 202 -10.88 -38.19 8.73
CA ILE A 202 -11.72 -37.15 8.09
C ILE A 202 -13.20 -37.43 8.38
N THR A 203 -13.61 -38.71 8.36
CA THR A 203 -14.99 -39.10 8.67
C THR A 203 -15.34 -38.79 10.11
N LEU A 204 -14.44 -39.08 11.06
CA LEU A 204 -14.59 -38.71 12.47
C LEU A 204 -14.72 -37.19 12.66
N ALA A 205 -13.82 -36.40 12.05
CA ALA A 205 -13.85 -34.93 12.14
C ALA A 205 -15.11 -34.32 11.51
N LYS A 206 -15.57 -34.84 10.37
CA LYS A 206 -16.84 -34.44 9.72
C LYS A 206 -18.05 -34.74 10.59
N THR A 207 -18.07 -35.90 11.24
CA THR A 207 -19.14 -36.31 12.16
C THR A 207 -19.19 -35.35 13.35
N ARG A 208 -18.04 -35.00 13.93
CA ARG A 208 -17.97 -34.01 15.01
C ARG A 208 -18.45 -32.62 14.59
N LEU A 209 -18.13 -32.17 13.38
CA LEU A 209 -18.64 -30.90 12.85
C LEU A 209 -20.15 -30.90 12.67
N ALA A 210 -20.73 -32.04 12.24
CA ALA A 210 -22.18 -32.22 12.18
C ALA A 210 -22.83 -32.16 13.57
N ASP A 211 -22.22 -32.77 14.60
CA ASP A 211 -22.69 -32.68 15.99
C ASP A 211 -22.67 -31.24 16.52
N LEU A 212 -21.65 -30.46 16.13
CA LEU A 212 -21.54 -29.04 16.47
C LEU A 212 -22.48 -28.14 15.65
N LYS A 213 -23.27 -28.70 14.73
CA LYS A 213 -24.16 -27.98 13.79
C LYS A 213 -23.45 -26.98 12.87
N VAL A 214 -22.20 -27.24 12.52
CA VAL A 214 -21.41 -26.39 11.62
C VAL A 214 -21.14 -27.14 10.32
N ALA A 215 -21.80 -26.75 9.22
CA ALA A 215 -21.57 -27.36 7.92
C ALA A 215 -20.24 -26.86 7.32
N ILE A 216 -19.49 -27.75 6.67
CA ILE A 216 -18.28 -27.41 5.89
C ILE A 216 -18.66 -26.55 4.67
N GLU A 217 -19.90 -26.67 4.22
CA GLU A 217 -20.46 -26.00 3.04
C GLU A 217 -20.82 -24.52 3.27
N ASP A 218 -20.83 -24.05 4.52
CA ASP A 218 -21.13 -22.65 4.88
C ASP A 218 -19.89 -21.74 4.87
N MET A 219 -18.72 -22.28 4.49
CA MET A 219 -17.44 -21.56 4.51
C MET A 219 -17.25 -20.66 3.30
N GLY A 220 -16.85 -19.41 3.55
CA GLY A 220 -16.55 -18.43 2.52
C GLY A 220 -15.33 -18.77 1.66
N LEU A 221 -15.31 -18.25 0.44
CA LEU A 221 -14.16 -18.33 -0.48
C LEU A 221 -12.92 -17.63 0.07
N TYR A 222 -13.12 -16.58 0.88
CA TYR A 222 -12.07 -15.76 1.47
C TYR A 222 -12.25 -15.57 2.99
N GLU A 223 -12.82 -16.57 3.67
CA GLU A 223 -13.06 -16.56 5.11
C GLU A 223 -11.73 -16.74 5.86
N ASP A 224 -11.44 -15.82 6.79
CA ASP A 224 -10.26 -15.86 7.63
C ASP A 224 -10.54 -16.74 8.85
N LEU A 225 -9.95 -17.93 8.87
CA LEU A 225 -10.14 -18.94 9.92
C LEU A 225 -9.57 -18.51 11.29
N SER A 226 -8.85 -17.39 11.33
CA SER A 226 -8.31 -16.79 12.56
C SER A 226 -9.24 -15.72 13.18
N ALA A 227 -10.24 -15.23 12.43
CA ALA A 227 -11.15 -14.20 12.90
C ALA A 227 -12.22 -14.79 13.84
N THR A 228 -12.34 -14.20 15.03
CA THR A 228 -13.15 -14.70 16.16
C THR A 228 -14.65 -14.45 16.05
N ASP A 229 -15.17 -14.06 14.89
CA ASP A 229 -16.59 -13.73 14.74
C ASP A 229 -17.46 -14.99 14.77
N GLU A 230 -18.42 -15.01 15.69
CA GLU A 230 -19.46 -16.02 15.77
C GLU A 230 -20.18 -16.17 14.43
N SER A 231 -20.37 -17.43 14.01
CA SER A 231 -21.14 -17.90 12.86
C SER A 231 -21.81 -16.80 12.04
N VAL A 232 -21.04 -16.13 11.18
CA VAL A 232 -21.59 -15.23 10.17
C VAL A 232 -22.51 -16.08 9.31
N GLN A 233 -23.78 -15.70 9.19
CA GLN A 233 -24.71 -16.42 8.32
C GLN A 233 -24.06 -16.57 6.92
N PRO A 234 -24.19 -17.74 6.26
CA PRO A 234 -23.53 -18.02 4.97
C PRO A 234 -23.87 -16.97 3.89
N GLN A 235 -25.02 -16.31 3.98
CA GLN A 235 -25.40 -15.17 3.13
C GLN A 235 -24.52 -13.93 3.34
N GLY A 236 -24.16 -13.61 4.58
CA GLY A 236 -23.26 -12.50 4.92
C GLY A 236 -21.84 -12.76 4.43
N GLN A 237 -21.38 -14.01 4.51
CA GLN A 237 -20.07 -14.41 4.02
C GLN A 237 -20.00 -14.40 2.47
N ALA A 238 -21.04 -14.85 1.78
CA ALA A 238 -21.12 -14.80 0.33
C ALA A 238 -21.08 -13.36 -0.23
N LEU A 239 -21.67 -12.39 0.49
CA LEU A 239 -21.58 -10.97 0.12
C LEU A 239 -20.15 -10.43 0.25
N ARG A 240 -19.44 -10.78 1.34
CA ARG A 240 -18.02 -10.42 1.54
C ARG A 240 -17.13 -11.05 0.47
N ASP A 241 -17.41 -12.29 0.10
CA ASP A 241 -16.67 -12.98 -0.96
C ASP A 241 -16.90 -12.36 -2.34
N VAL A 242 -18.13 -11.95 -2.65
CA VAL A 242 -18.45 -11.22 -3.89
C VAL A 242 -17.74 -9.86 -3.90
N GLU A 243 -17.70 -9.15 -2.78
CA GLU A 243 -17.01 -7.87 -2.67
C GLU A 243 -15.49 -8.03 -2.89
N LYS A 244 -14.84 -8.99 -2.23
CA LYS A 244 -13.41 -9.29 -2.46
C LYS A 244 -13.14 -9.74 -3.89
N ALA A 245 -14.00 -10.56 -4.48
CA ALA A 245 -13.86 -10.98 -5.87
C ALA A 245 -13.97 -9.80 -6.85
N LEU A 246 -14.87 -8.85 -6.58
CA LEU A 246 -15.01 -7.61 -7.35
C LEU A 246 -13.79 -6.70 -7.19
N GLN A 247 -13.23 -6.57 -5.99
CA GLN A 247 -12.00 -5.80 -5.74
C GLN A 247 -10.82 -6.36 -6.55
N ILE A 248 -10.62 -7.67 -6.51
CA ILE A 248 -9.57 -8.34 -7.31
C ILE A 248 -9.84 -8.14 -8.79
N PHE A 249 -11.11 -8.24 -9.24
CA PHE A 249 -11.47 -8.00 -10.64
C PHE A 249 -11.30 -6.53 -11.07
N GLU A 250 -11.56 -5.56 -10.20
CA GLU A 250 -11.36 -4.14 -10.53
C GLU A 250 -9.88 -3.82 -10.73
N ASN A 251 -9.03 -4.34 -9.85
CA ASN A 251 -7.58 -4.16 -9.90
C ASN A 251 -6.94 -4.92 -11.08
N THR A 252 -7.39 -6.14 -11.37
CA THR A 252 -6.74 -7.02 -12.36
C THR A 252 -7.47 -7.12 -13.70
N ARG A 253 -8.74 -6.73 -13.77
CA ARG A 253 -9.68 -6.97 -14.89
C ARG A 253 -9.78 -8.45 -15.33
N LYS A 254 -9.31 -9.39 -14.50
CA LYS A 254 -9.35 -10.84 -14.71
C LYS A 254 -10.20 -11.50 -13.63
N ILE A 255 -10.90 -12.58 -13.99
CA ILE A 255 -11.71 -13.34 -13.02
C ILE A 255 -10.76 -13.98 -11.99
N PRO A 256 -10.96 -13.79 -10.68
CA PRO A 256 -10.09 -14.39 -9.67
C PRO A 256 -10.03 -15.92 -9.81
N THR A 257 -8.82 -16.48 -9.70
CA THR A 257 -8.59 -17.93 -9.79
C THR A 257 -9.39 -18.71 -8.75
N SER A 258 -9.52 -18.17 -7.53
CA SER A 258 -10.35 -18.74 -6.46
C SER A 258 -11.84 -18.84 -6.83
N VAL A 259 -12.37 -17.90 -7.63
CA VAL A 259 -13.77 -17.95 -8.11
C VAL A 259 -13.93 -19.01 -9.21
N ILE A 260 -12.92 -19.18 -10.07
CA ILE A 260 -12.89 -20.25 -11.08
C ILE A 260 -12.78 -21.61 -10.39
N GLU A 261 -11.87 -21.75 -9.44
CA GLU A 261 -11.70 -22.95 -8.62
C GLU A 261 -13.00 -23.29 -7.89
N ALA A 262 -13.63 -22.31 -7.23
CA ALA A 262 -14.91 -22.50 -6.57
C ALA A 262 -16.02 -22.97 -7.52
N SER A 263 -16.05 -22.44 -8.75
CA SER A 263 -17.03 -22.87 -9.77
C SER A 263 -16.88 -24.33 -10.19
N ILE A 264 -15.67 -24.91 -10.03
CA ILE A 264 -15.33 -26.28 -10.42
C ILE A 264 -15.41 -27.23 -9.21
N PHE A 265 -14.72 -26.88 -8.12
CA PHE A 265 -14.50 -27.76 -6.96
C PHE A 265 -15.47 -27.50 -5.80
N ARG A 266 -16.10 -26.32 -5.72
CA ARG A 266 -17.08 -25.94 -4.67
C ARG A 266 -18.43 -25.54 -5.27
N ARG A 267 -18.87 -26.30 -6.26
CA ARG A 267 -20.08 -26.02 -7.06
C ARG A 267 -21.36 -25.77 -6.23
N PRO A 268 -21.64 -26.48 -5.11
CA PRO A 268 -22.81 -26.21 -4.27
C PRO A 268 -22.78 -24.80 -3.66
N TYR A 269 -21.67 -24.39 -3.06
CA TYR A 269 -21.52 -23.04 -2.51
C TYR A 269 -21.60 -21.96 -3.60
N TYR A 270 -20.91 -22.19 -4.72
CA TYR A 270 -20.91 -21.26 -5.85
C TYR A 270 -22.32 -21.01 -6.39
N THR A 271 -23.13 -22.06 -6.51
CA THR A 271 -24.47 -21.98 -7.11
C THR A 271 -25.53 -21.48 -6.12
N SER A 272 -25.44 -21.90 -4.84
CA SER A 272 -26.47 -21.61 -3.83
C SER A 272 -26.25 -20.30 -3.09
N TRP A 273 -25.00 -19.82 -2.97
CA TRP A 273 -24.67 -18.65 -2.15
C TRP A 273 -23.99 -17.54 -2.97
N PHE A 274 -22.90 -17.86 -3.67
CA PHE A 274 -22.10 -16.86 -4.40
C PHE A 274 -22.84 -16.25 -5.60
N LEU A 275 -23.43 -17.08 -6.48
CA LEU A 275 -24.17 -16.60 -7.66
C LEU A 275 -25.42 -15.77 -7.28
N PRO A 276 -26.27 -16.18 -6.34
CA PRO A 276 -27.40 -15.35 -5.88
C PRO A 276 -26.96 -14.03 -5.26
N ALA A 277 -25.86 -14.02 -4.49
CA ALA A 277 -25.29 -12.80 -3.93
C ALA A 277 -24.77 -11.85 -5.03
N LEU A 278 -24.11 -12.40 -6.07
CA LEU A 278 -23.60 -11.65 -7.22
C LEU A 278 -24.71 -11.12 -8.12
N LEU A 279 -25.76 -11.90 -8.36
CA LEU A 279 -26.90 -11.59 -9.24
C LEU A 279 -28.09 -10.97 -8.48
N ARG A 280 -27.83 -10.25 -7.38
CA ARG A 280 -28.88 -9.54 -6.66
C ARG A 280 -29.50 -8.43 -7.53
N PRO A 281 -30.82 -8.43 -7.80
CA PRO A 281 -31.46 -7.46 -8.69
C PRO A 281 -31.22 -6.01 -8.25
N ARG A 282 -30.88 -5.14 -9.20
CA ARG A 282 -30.54 -3.73 -8.95
C ARG A 282 -30.86 -2.84 -10.16
N VAL A 283 -30.91 -1.53 -9.95
CA VAL A 283 -31.04 -0.56 -11.05
C VAL A 283 -29.70 -0.47 -11.79
N LEU A 284 -29.70 -0.78 -13.08
CA LEU A 284 -28.48 -0.78 -13.89
C LEU A 284 -28.05 0.65 -14.26
N PRO A 285 -26.80 1.05 -13.99
CA PRO A 285 -26.27 2.35 -14.40
C PRO A 285 -26.22 2.46 -15.94
N LYS A 286 -26.29 3.71 -16.46
CA LYS A 286 -26.26 3.97 -17.92
C LYS A 286 -24.93 3.55 -18.56
N THR A 287 -23.84 3.63 -17.82
CA THR A 287 -22.53 3.03 -18.15
C THR A 287 -22.35 1.75 -17.33
N PRO A 288 -21.84 0.66 -17.92
CA PRO A 288 -21.64 -0.58 -17.18
C PRO A 288 -20.58 -0.36 -16.09
N ASP A 289 -20.95 -0.67 -14.85
CA ASP A 289 -20.05 -0.61 -13.70
C ASP A 289 -19.18 -1.88 -13.61
N ALA A 290 -18.23 -1.89 -12.68
CA ALA A 290 -17.30 -3.01 -12.49
C ALA A 290 -18.00 -4.34 -12.23
N ARG A 291 -19.12 -4.32 -11.47
CA ARG A 291 -19.95 -5.51 -11.21
C ARG A 291 -20.63 -6.03 -12.47
N MET A 292 -21.13 -5.17 -13.36
CA MET A 292 -21.62 -5.60 -14.68
C MET A 292 -20.50 -6.17 -15.54
N ALA A 293 -19.34 -5.51 -15.58
CA ALA A 293 -18.19 -5.99 -16.33
C ALA A 293 -17.70 -7.38 -15.83
N PHE A 294 -17.76 -7.62 -14.52
CA PHE A 294 -17.42 -8.91 -13.91
C PHE A 294 -18.43 -10.00 -14.28
N ILE A 295 -19.73 -9.71 -14.19
CA ILE A 295 -20.80 -10.63 -14.59
C ILE A 295 -20.67 -10.98 -16.09
N ASP A 296 -20.38 -10.01 -16.94
CA ASP A 296 -20.18 -10.24 -18.39
C ASP A 296 -18.93 -11.07 -18.68
N SER A 297 -17.90 -10.95 -17.83
CA SER A 297 -16.68 -11.77 -17.93
C SER A 297 -16.95 -13.21 -17.51
N LEU A 298 -17.66 -13.43 -16.40
CA LEU A 298 -18.09 -14.75 -15.94
C LEU A 298 -19.04 -15.44 -16.91
N LYS A 299 -19.92 -14.68 -17.57
CA LYS A 299 -20.78 -15.18 -18.66
C LYS A 299 -19.97 -15.60 -19.87
N ARG A 300 -18.98 -14.80 -20.30
CA ARG A 300 -18.07 -15.15 -21.41
C ARG A 300 -17.23 -16.40 -21.13
N ALA A 301 -16.99 -16.71 -19.86
CA ALA A 301 -16.26 -17.90 -19.41
C ALA A 301 -17.18 -19.12 -19.11
N ASP A 302 -18.46 -19.07 -19.50
CA ASP A 302 -19.48 -20.10 -19.25
C ASP A 302 -19.65 -20.50 -17.77
N LYS A 303 -19.35 -19.58 -16.83
CA LYS A 303 -19.51 -19.80 -15.38
C LYS A 303 -20.87 -19.35 -14.84
N ILE A 304 -21.65 -18.61 -15.64
CA ILE A 304 -23.03 -18.23 -15.33
C ILE A 304 -23.97 -18.85 -16.37
N PRO A 305 -24.93 -19.70 -15.96
CA PRO A 305 -25.97 -20.20 -16.84
C PRO A 305 -26.78 -19.09 -17.53
N SER A 306 -27.00 -19.22 -18.85
CA SER A 306 -27.68 -18.19 -19.67
C SER A 306 -29.10 -17.85 -19.19
N ASN A 307 -29.81 -18.81 -18.58
CA ASN A 307 -31.15 -18.62 -18.00
C ASN A 307 -31.14 -17.76 -16.72
N LEU A 308 -30.13 -17.89 -15.87
CA LEU A 308 -29.97 -17.07 -14.67
C LEU A 308 -29.60 -15.63 -15.05
N TYR A 309 -28.75 -15.47 -16.06
CA TYR A 309 -28.39 -14.15 -16.58
C TYR A 309 -29.61 -13.41 -17.18
N SER A 310 -30.42 -14.08 -18.00
CA SER A 310 -31.61 -13.45 -18.58
C SER A 310 -32.65 -13.08 -17.51
N THR A 311 -32.86 -13.95 -16.52
CA THR A 311 -33.74 -13.70 -15.37
C THR A 311 -33.27 -12.49 -14.57
N TYR A 312 -31.97 -12.39 -14.31
CA TYR A 312 -31.37 -11.23 -13.62
C TYR A 312 -31.59 -9.92 -14.39
N VAL A 313 -31.34 -9.90 -15.71
CA VAL A 313 -31.53 -8.69 -16.53
C VAL A 313 -33.01 -8.27 -16.55
N GLN A 314 -33.94 -9.21 -16.62
CA GLN A 314 -35.38 -8.94 -16.51
C GLN A 314 -35.76 -8.39 -15.14
N ALA A 315 -35.25 -8.97 -14.05
CA ALA A 315 -35.49 -8.49 -12.69
C ALA A 315 -34.93 -7.07 -12.46
N CYS A 316 -33.76 -6.76 -13.03
CA CYS A 316 -33.16 -5.42 -13.00
C CYS A 316 -33.97 -4.38 -13.81
N ARG A 317 -34.55 -4.78 -14.95
CA ARG A 317 -35.49 -3.93 -15.71
C ARG A 317 -36.79 -3.70 -14.94
N ALA A 318 -37.34 -4.74 -14.31
CA ALA A 318 -38.50 -4.63 -13.45
C ALA A 318 -38.24 -3.74 -12.23
N MET A 319 -37.02 -3.71 -11.68
CA MET A 319 -36.64 -2.77 -10.60
C MET A 319 -36.59 -1.31 -11.07
N LYS A 320 -36.23 -1.06 -12.33
CA LYS A 320 -36.32 0.27 -12.95
C LYS A 320 -37.78 0.71 -13.16
N GLU A 321 -38.67 -0.23 -13.43
CA GLU A 321 -40.12 0.02 -13.56
C GLU A 321 -40.81 0.12 -12.19
N LYS A 322 -40.30 -0.60 -11.18
CA LYS A 322 -40.71 -0.54 -9.76
C LYS A 322 -40.00 0.56 -8.97
N THR A 323 -39.68 1.70 -9.57
CA THR A 323 -39.59 2.93 -8.77
C THR A 323 -40.98 3.12 -8.16
N PRO A 324 -41.15 3.08 -6.83
CA PRO A 324 -42.48 3.04 -6.25
C PRO A 324 -43.23 4.32 -6.63
N GLN A 325 -44.46 4.15 -7.15
CA GLN A 325 -45.51 5.09 -6.82
C GLN A 325 -45.51 5.26 -5.29
N GLU A 326 -45.52 6.52 -4.85
CA GLU A 326 -45.52 6.91 -3.44
C GLU A 326 -46.47 6.00 -2.63
N PRO A 327 -45.97 5.19 -1.68
CA PRO A 327 -46.87 4.59 -0.71
C PRO A 327 -47.40 5.74 0.14
N SER A 328 -48.70 6.00 0.02
CA SER A 328 -49.42 6.97 0.83
C SER A 328 -49.20 6.65 2.31
N LEU A 329 -48.39 7.48 2.99
CA LEU A 329 -48.28 7.50 4.44
C LEU A 329 -49.67 7.60 5.07
N SER A 330 -49.94 6.82 6.11
CA SER A 330 -50.92 7.21 7.12
C SER A 330 -50.45 8.53 7.73
N LYS A 331 -51.08 9.65 7.36
CA LYS A 331 -50.65 11.02 7.72
C LYS A 331 -50.76 11.31 9.23
N GLU A 332 -51.50 10.51 9.97
CA GLU A 332 -51.95 10.81 11.34
C GLU A 332 -50.82 10.94 12.40
N PRO A 333 -49.82 10.04 12.55
CA PRO A 333 -48.80 10.17 13.60
C PRO A 333 -47.71 11.20 13.28
N ALA A 334 -47.40 11.45 12.01
CA ALA A 334 -46.42 12.47 11.60
C ALA A 334 -46.99 13.90 11.73
N GLU A 335 -48.29 14.09 11.48
CA GLU A 335 -48.97 15.36 11.73
C GLU A 335 -49.09 15.68 13.22
N GLN A 336 -49.33 14.67 14.07
CA GLN A 336 -49.29 14.82 15.53
C GLN A 336 -47.90 15.24 16.02
N LEU A 337 -46.82 14.59 15.55
CA LEU A 337 -45.45 15.00 15.88
C LEU A 337 -45.17 16.47 15.46
N LYS A 338 -45.67 16.87 14.28
CA LYS A 338 -45.55 18.26 13.82
C LYS A 338 -46.29 19.25 14.71
N ALA A 339 -47.45 18.88 15.26
CA ALA A 339 -48.20 19.70 16.21
C ALA A 339 -47.44 19.87 17.54
N GLU A 340 -46.92 18.77 18.11
CA GLU A 340 -46.14 18.79 19.36
C GLU A 340 -44.84 19.62 19.22
N LEU A 341 -44.21 19.58 18.05
CA LEU A 341 -43.04 20.41 17.72
C LEU A 341 -43.39 21.90 17.57
N ALA A 342 -44.60 22.22 17.10
CA ALA A 342 -45.09 23.60 17.03
C ALA A 342 -45.44 24.14 18.42
N GLU A 343 -45.99 23.31 19.31
CA GLU A 343 -46.25 23.68 20.70
C GLU A 343 -44.95 23.96 21.47
N LEU A 344 -43.91 23.15 21.28
CA LEU A 344 -42.57 23.40 21.84
C LEU A 344 -42.06 24.81 21.48
N ARG A 345 -42.29 25.27 20.24
CA ARG A 345 -41.89 26.62 19.81
C ARG A 345 -42.59 27.71 20.62
N MET A 346 -43.88 27.55 20.89
CA MET A 346 -44.66 28.53 21.65
C MET A 346 -44.15 28.63 23.10
N LEU A 347 -43.78 27.50 23.70
CA LEU A 347 -43.20 27.46 25.06
C LEU A 347 -41.82 28.11 25.14
N MET A 348 -41.01 28.03 24.08
CA MET A 348 -39.67 28.65 24.03
C MET A 348 -39.69 30.18 23.92
N VAL A 349 -40.77 30.75 23.38
CA VAL A 349 -40.93 32.20 23.19
C VAL A 349 -41.37 32.88 24.50
N ASP A 350 -42.06 32.17 25.39
CA ASP A 350 -42.57 32.69 26.66
C ASP A 350 -41.63 32.36 27.84
N PRO A 351 -40.84 33.31 28.36
CA PRO A 351 -39.88 33.06 29.43
C PRO A 351 -40.54 32.58 30.74
N ALA A 352 -41.83 32.86 30.96
CA ALA A 352 -42.58 32.44 32.14
C ALA A 352 -42.94 30.94 32.14
N LYS A 353 -42.88 30.26 30.98
CA LYS A 353 -43.24 28.85 30.79
C LYS A 353 -42.04 27.93 30.53
N SER A 354 -40.83 28.43 30.78
CA SER A 354 -39.58 27.69 30.57
C SER A 354 -39.47 26.39 31.40
N GLY A 355 -40.25 26.24 32.46
CA GLY A 355 -40.34 25.02 33.28
C GLY A 355 -41.07 23.85 32.62
N ASP A 356 -41.94 24.11 31.63
CA ASP A 356 -42.76 23.06 30.98
C ASP A 356 -42.06 22.42 29.76
N VAL A 357 -40.93 23.00 29.35
CA VAL A 357 -40.12 22.56 28.21
C VAL A 357 -39.64 21.09 28.32
N PRO A 358 -39.09 20.62 29.46
CA PRO A 358 -38.67 19.21 29.57
C PRO A 358 -39.83 18.22 29.46
N ALA A 359 -41.02 18.59 29.95
CA ALA A 359 -42.23 17.77 29.84
C ALA A 359 -42.67 17.63 28.37
N GLN A 360 -42.65 18.74 27.62
CA GLN A 360 -42.96 18.71 26.18
C GLN A 360 -41.94 17.90 25.37
N ILE A 361 -40.65 17.97 25.72
CA ILE A 361 -39.59 17.17 25.08
C ILE A 361 -39.80 15.66 25.34
N ALA A 362 -40.31 15.28 26.52
CA ALA A 362 -40.63 13.88 26.81
C ALA A 362 -41.82 13.38 25.96
N VAL A 363 -42.86 14.19 25.77
CA VAL A 363 -43.99 13.89 24.89
C VAL A 363 -43.52 13.71 23.44
N ILE A 364 -42.67 14.61 22.95
CA ILE A 364 -42.06 14.51 21.61
C ILE A 364 -41.24 13.23 21.48
N SER A 365 -40.48 12.84 22.51
CA SER A 365 -39.67 11.61 22.52
C SER A 365 -40.51 10.34 22.41
N ASP A 366 -41.63 10.27 23.15
CA ASP A 366 -42.58 9.14 23.09
C ASP A 366 -43.23 9.03 21.71
N ARG A 367 -43.67 10.16 21.15
CA ARG A 367 -44.24 10.21 19.79
C ARG A 367 -43.22 9.84 18.72
N LEU A 368 -41.96 10.27 18.87
CA LEU A 368 -40.87 9.85 17.97
C LEU A 368 -40.63 8.34 18.01
N ALA A 369 -40.68 7.71 19.19
CA ALA A 369 -40.56 6.25 19.29
C ALA A 369 -41.71 5.52 18.56
N SER A 370 -42.91 6.07 18.59
CA SER A 370 -44.06 5.53 17.85
C SER A 370 -43.94 5.67 16.33
N VAL A 371 -43.41 6.80 15.84
CA VAL A 371 -43.22 7.09 14.39
C VAL A 371 -42.04 6.29 13.81
N LEU A 372 -40.98 6.10 14.59
CA LEU A 372 -39.82 5.30 14.20
C LEU A 372 -40.08 3.78 14.24
N GLY A 373 -41.28 3.37 14.68
CA GLY A 373 -41.73 1.98 14.64
C GLY A 373 -41.00 1.08 15.63
N TYR A 374 -41.05 1.38 16.93
CA TYR A 374 -40.78 0.37 17.97
C TYR A 374 -41.88 -0.70 17.99
N GLY A 375 -41.92 -1.53 16.95
CA GLY A 375 -42.77 -2.69 16.83
C GLY A 375 -41.95 -3.98 17.01
N GLY A 376 -41.80 -4.43 18.25
CA GLY A 376 -41.77 -5.86 18.60
C GLY A 376 -40.62 -6.76 18.12
N ASP A 377 -39.47 -6.27 17.65
CA ASP A 377 -38.33 -7.12 17.30
C ASP A 377 -37.14 -6.90 18.27
N GLU A 378 -37.28 -7.43 19.49
CA GLU A 378 -36.28 -7.34 20.57
C GLU A 378 -34.94 -8.06 20.28
N ASN A 379 -34.80 -8.70 19.12
CA ASN A 379 -33.65 -9.57 18.80
C ASN A 379 -32.54 -8.93 17.94
N LYS A 380 -32.61 -7.62 17.65
CA LYS A 380 -31.53 -6.89 16.95
C LYS A 380 -31.24 -5.54 17.61
N THR A 381 -30.99 -5.52 18.91
CA THR A 381 -30.32 -4.35 19.50
C THR A 381 -28.86 -4.36 19.03
N PRO A 382 -28.40 -3.40 18.21
CA PRO A 382 -26.98 -3.29 17.91
C PRO A 382 -26.21 -3.15 19.25
N ILE A 383 -25.11 -3.87 19.38
CA ILE A 383 -24.23 -3.83 20.55
C ILE A 383 -23.95 -2.36 20.89
N LEU A 384 -24.06 -1.98 22.17
CA LEU A 384 -24.14 -0.60 22.69
C LEU A 384 -23.07 0.40 22.17
N ASN A 385 -21.98 -0.10 21.55
CA ASN A 385 -20.84 0.67 21.07
C ASN A 385 -20.46 0.39 19.58
N SER A 386 -21.35 -0.19 18.77
CA SER A 386 -21.05 -0.38 17.34
C SER A 386 -20.94 0.97 16.62
N PRO A 387 -19.90 1.20 15.81
CA PRO A 387 -19.75 2.44 15.05
C PRO A 387 -20.87 2.62 14.02
N ILE A 388 -21.19 3.87 13.68
CA ILE A 388 -22.28 4.21 12.75
C ILE A 388 -21.74 4.23 11.32
N PRO A 389 -22.17 3.31 10.43
CA PRO A 389 -21.71 3.30 9.04
C PRO A 389 -22.46 4.37 8.21
N ILE A 390 -21.71 5.25 7.55
CA ILE A 390 -22.25 6.30 6.67
C ILE A 390 -21.48 6.29 5.36
N ASP A 391 -22.20 6.16 4.25
CA ASP A 391 -21.66 6.44 2.92
C ASP A 391 -21.78 7.95 2.63
N ILE A 392 -20.64 8.64 2.50
CA ILE A 392 -20.60 10.09 2.21
C ILE A 392 -21.03 10.36 0.77
N SER A 393 -20.67 9.46 -0.15
CA SER A 393 -20.88 9.62 -1.59
C SER A 393 -22.32 9.31 -1.98
N ALA A 394 -22.95 8.34 -1.30
CA ALA A 394 -24.36 7.99 -1.50
C ALA A 394 -25.04 7.61 -0.17
N PRO A 395 -25.34 8.59 0.71
CA PRO A 395 -26.04 8.32 1.97
C PRO A 395 -27.45 7.81 1.69
N GLY A 396 -27.63 6.49 1.73
CA GLY A 396 -28.92 5.82 1.56
C GLY A 396 -29.80 6.09 2.77
N LEU A 397 -30.92 6.79 2.55
CA LEU A 397 -31.92 7.06 3.58
C LEU A 397 -33.27 6.53 3.12
N GLU A 398 -33.99 5.82 4.00
CA GLU A 398 -35.38 5.48 3.72
C GLU A 398 -36.25 6.76 3.66
N PRO A 399 -37.24 6.84 2.75
CA PRO A 399 -38.09 8.02 2.61
C PRO A 399 -38.82 8.42 3.91
N SER A 400 -39.23 7.43 4.71
CA SER A 400 -39.88 7.61 6.01
C SER A 400 -38.95 8.30 7.02
N GLN A 401 -37.73 7.80 7.18
CA GLN A 401 -36.71 8.37 8.06
C GLN A 401 -36.28 9.77 7.61
N ARG A 402 -36.18 10.01 6.30
CA ARG A 402 -35.83 11.32 5.74
C ARG A 402 -36.84 12.40 6.09
N SER A 403 -38.14 12.10 5.96
CA SER A 403 -39.21 13.05 6.27
C SER A 403 -39.23 13.43 7.75
N VAL A 404 -38.96 12.47 8.66
CA VAL A 404 -38.92 12.71 10.11
C VAL A 404 -37.69 13.53 10.50
N VAL A 405 -36.51 13.19 9.97
CA VAL A 405 -35.28 13.93 10.22
C VAL A 405 -35.37 15.36 9.70
N ASP A 406 -35.91 15.56 8.48
CA ASP A 406 -36.12 16.89 7.94
C ASP A 406 -37.09 17.72 8.79
N LEU A 407 -38.15 17.10 9.31
CA LEU A 407 -39.07 17.77 10.24
C LEU A 407 -38.38 18.19 11.55
N LEU A 408 -37.55 17.33 12.14
CA LEU A 408 -36.81 17.60 13.37
C LEU A 408 -35.76 18.70 13.19
N LEU A 409 -34.94 18.62 12.13
CA LEU A 409 -33.95 19.64 11.80
C LEU A 409 -34.62 20.98 11.49
N THR A 410 -35.72 20.97 10.72
CA THR A 410 -36.50 22.20 10.43
C THR A 410 -37.05 22.81 11.70
N SER A 411 -37.62 22.00 12.59
CA SER A 411 -38.13 22.46 13.88
C SER A 411 -37.02 23.07 14.74
N PHE A 412 -35.83 22.44 14.79
CA PHE A 412 -34.67 22.98 15.50
C PHE A 412 -34.26 24.36 14.96
N CYS A 413 -34.11 24.49 13.64
CA CYS A 413 -33.76 25.78 13.00
C CYS A 413 -34.80 26.86 13.32
N GLN A 414 -36.09 26.53 13.23
CA GLN A 414 -37.18 27.46 13.53
C GLN A 414 -37.22 27.86 15.01
N ASN A 415 -36.96 26.93 15.92
CA ASN A 415 -36.93 27.15 17.36
C ASN A 415 -35.74 28.02 17.78
N LEU A 416 -34.56 27.82 17.17
CA LEU A 416 -33.39 28.68 17.39
C LEU A 416 -33.66 30.11 16.95
N ILE A 417 -34.23 30.30 15.75
CA ILE A 417 -34.53 31.63 15.21
C ILE A 417 -35.57 32.33 16.09
N ALA A 418 -36.64 31.62 16.47
CA ALA A 418 -37.67 32.14 17.35
C ALA A 418 -37.11 32.52 18.74
N ALA A 419 -36.28 31.68 19.36
CA ALA A 419 -35.67 32.01 20.65
C ALA A 419 -34.74 33.22 20.54
N SER A 420 -34.00 33.32 19.44
CA SER A 420 -33.03 34.39 19.16
C SER A 420 -33.66 35.75 18.89
N SER A 421 -34.94 35.83 18.49
CA SER A 421 -35.64 37.10 18.34
C SER A 421 -36.04 37.73 19.68
N PHE A 422 -36.11 36.95 20.77
CA PHE A 422 -36.51 37.44 22.09
C PHE A 422 -35.35 37.52 23.09
N ASN A 423 -34.43 36.55 23.06
CA ASN A 423 -33.29 36.50 23.98
C ASN A 423 -31.99 36.14 23.24
N PRO A 424 -30.85 36.75 23.61
CA PRO A 424 -29.55 36.33 23.09
C PRO A 424 -29.20 34.90 23.57
N PRO A 425 -28.34 34.16 22.84
CA PRO A 425 -28.07 32.74 23.11
C PRO A 425 -27.73 32.40 24.56
N ASP A 426 -26.94 33.23 25.24
CA ASP A 426 -26.58 33.12 26.66
C ASP A 426 -27.81 32.99 27.58
N ARG A 427 -28.94 33.62 27.23
CA ARG A 427 -30.16 33.67 28.05
C ARG A 427 -31.27 32.72 27.61
N GLN A 428 -31.06 31.91 26.55
CA GLN A 428 -32.08 31.02 25.98
C GLN A 428 -32.35 29.73 26.80
N GLY A 429 -31.71 29.54 27.97
CA GLY A 429 -31.88 28.33 28.80
C GLY A 429 -31.36 27.04 28.14
N PRO A 430 -31.63 25.85 28.72
CA PRO A 430 -31.14 24.55 28.26
C PRO A 430 -32.01 23.87 27.19
N CYS A 431 -33.08 24.51 26.72
CA CYS A 431 -34.09 23.89 25.84
C CYS A 431 -33.49 23.22 24.59
N LEU A 432 -32.60 23.91 23.87
CA LEU A 432 -31.97 23.39 22.66
C LEU A 432 -31.01 22.21 22.95
N SER A 433 -30.28 22.27 24.08
CA SER A 433 -29.43 21.16 24.54
C SER A 433 -30.27 19.92 24.90
N LEU A 434 -31.41 20.11 25.58
CA LEU A 434 -32.34 19.01 25.91
C LEU A 434 -32.97 18.38 24.65
N PHE A 435 -33.33 19.20 23.66
CA PHE A 435 -33.88 18.71 22.39
C PHE A 435 -32.86 17.84 21.63
N VAL A 436 -31.60 18.27 21.57
CA VAL A 436 -30.52 17.48 20.93
C VAL A 436 -30.18 16.22 21.73
N LYS A 437 -30.17 16.28 23.07
CA LYS A 437 -29.98 15.10 23.93
C LYS A 437 -31.08 14.07 23.73
N MET A 438 -32.33 14.51 23.59
CA MET A 438 -33.46 13.65 23.24
C MET A 438 -33.24 12.96 21.90
N MET A 439 -32.83 13.70 20.86
CA MET A 439 -32.51 13.10 19.55
C MET A 439 -31.35 12.10 19.62
N CYS A 440 -30.30 12.39 20.40
CA CYS A 440 -29.16 11.49 20.62
C CYS A 440 -29.55 10.20 21.37
N GLY A 441 -30.60 10.26 22.20
CA GLY A 441 -31.15 9.10 22.91
C GLY A 441 -31.80 8.06 21.98
N HIS A 442 -32.29 8.49 20.81
CA HIS A 442 -32.90 7.61 19.81
C HIS A 442 -31.82 7.01 18.88
N ARG A 443 -31.26 5.85 19.25
CA ARG A 443 -30.17 5.19 18.50
C ARG A 443 -30.47 4.94 17.02
N ASN A 444 -31.69 4.54 16.69
CA ASN A 444 -32.11 4.25 15.32
C ASN A 444 -32.23 5.52 14.45
N LEU A 445 -32.32 6.71 15.07
CA LEU A 445 -32.36 7.99 14.38
C LEU A 445 -30.96 8.47 13.98
N MET A 446 -29.92 8.11 14.74
CA MET A 446 -28.57 8.67 14.58
C MET A 446 -27.93 8.42 13.20
N PRO A 447 -27.98 7.21 12.60
CA PRO A 447 -27.47 6.98 11.25
C PRO A 447 -28.22 7.83 10.21
N ALA A 448 -29.55 7.93 10.34
CA ALA A 448 -30.37 8.71 9.43
C ALA A 448 -30.12 10.22 9.56
N LEU A 449 -29.95 10.70 10.80
CA LEU A 449 -29.62 12.09 11.12
C LEU A 449 -28.25 12.48 10.53
N LEU A 450 -27.20 11.72 10.84
CA LEU A 450 -25.85 12.01 10.35
C LEU A 450 -25.75 11.86 8.82
N GLY A 451 -26.42 10.86 8.24
CA GLY A 451 -26.52 10.69 6.79
C GLY A 451 -27.26 11.85 6.11
N ARG A 452 -28.34 12.38 6.72
CA ARG A 452 -29.03 13.56 6.19
C ARG A 452 -28.20 14.84 6.34
N LEU A 453 -27.49 15.01 7.44
CA LEU A 453 -26.54 16.11 7.63
C LEU A 453 -25.41 16.05 6.60
N CYS A 454 -24.92 14.86 6.24
CA CYS A 454 -24.00 14.68 5.12
C CYS A 454 -24.60 15.21 3.81
N GLN A 455 -25.85 14.82 3.48
CA GLN A 455 -26.53 15.34 2.28
C GLN A 455 -26.67 16.86 2.29
N LEU A 456 -27.07 17.44 3.42
CA LEU A 456 -27.30 18.87 3.56
C LEU A 456 -26.00 19.67 3.48
N ILE A 457 -24.93 19.22 4.14
CA ILE A 457 -23.67 19.96 4.28
C ILE A 457 -22.76 19.72 3.07
N TYR A 458 -22.58 18.46 2.65
CA TYR A 458 -21.64 18.11 1.58
C TYR A 458 -22.22 18.30 0.17
N HIS A 459 -23.46 17.87 -0.05
CA HIS A 459 -24.08 17.87 -1.39
C HIS A 459 -24.97 19.10 -1.66
N GLN A 460 -25.72 19.57 -0.66
CA GLN A 460 -26.71 20.65 -0.79
C GLN A 460 -26.25 21.97 -0.15
N GLY A 461 -25.04 22.04 0.39
CA GLY A 461 -24.55 23.18 1.19
C GLY A 461 -24.73 24.54 0.51
N PRO A 462 -24.28 24.72 -0.75
CA PRO A 462 -24.42 25.98 -1.47
C PRO A 462 -25.86 26.48 -1.65
N SER A 463 -26.84 25.56 -1.69
CA SER A 463 -28.25 25.90 -1.91
C SER A 463 -29.03 26.22 -0.62
N LEU A 464 -28.39 26.15 0.56
CA LEU A 464 -29.06 26.40 1.83
C LEU A 464 -29.18 27.91 2.15
N ASP A 465 -30.34 28.29 2.68
CA ASP A 465 -30.60 29.65 3.17
C ASP A 465 -29.79 29.96 4.44
N ASP A 466 -29.52 31.25 4.70
CA ASP A 466 -28.75 31.69 5.88
C ASP A 466 -29.35 31.20 7.20
N GLY A 467 -30.68 31.19 7.33
CA GLY A 467 -31.37 30.68 8.51
C GLY A 467 -31.14 29.18 8.74
N HIS A 468 -31.11 28.40 7.65
CA HIS A 468 -30.80 26.97 7.72
C HIS A 468 -29.33 26.73 8.08
N ILE A 469 -28.40 27.52 7.53
CA ILE A 469 -26.97 27.42 7.85
C ILE A 469 -26.73 27.73 9.33
N LEU A 470 -27.33 28.79 9.86
CA LEU A 470 -27.22 29.17 11.27
C LEU A 470 -27.77 28.06 12.20
N GLY A 471 -28.95 27.53 11.87
CA GLY A 471 -29.58 26.44 12.62
C GLY A 471 -28.74 25.17 12.63
N LEU A 472 -28.23 24.74 11.48
CA LEU A 472 -27.37 23.55 11.39
C LEU A 472 -26.02 23.75 12.08
N ALA A 473 -25.45 24.95 12.03
CA ALA A 473 -24.21 25.29 12.72
C ALA A 473 -24.37 25.22 14.25
N ALA A 474 -25.44 25.80 14.80
CA ALA A 474 -25.77 25.69 16.22
C ALA A 474 -26.09 24.24 16.63
N PHE A 475 -26.76 23.48 15.76
CA PHE A 475 -27.02 22.06 15.97
C PHE A 475 -25.72 21.23 16.09
N ALA A 476 -24.74 21.50 15.23
CA ALA A 476 -23.43 20.83 15.29
C ALA A 476 -22.69 21.08 16.62
N ILE A 477 -22.83 22.29 17.19
CA ILE A 477 -22.28 22.63 18.52
C ILE A 477 -23.00 21.90 19.66
N HIS A 478 -24.33 21.77 19.60
CA HIS A 478 -25.06 21.00 20.62
C HIS A 478 -24.85 19.48 20.48
N LEU A 479 -24.57 18.98 19.27
CA LEU A 479 -24.12 17.60 19.07
C LEU A 479 -22.73 17.36 19.68
N SER A 480 -21.80 18.32 19.59
CA SER A 480 -20.49 18.20 20.23
C SER A 480 -20.56 18.30 21.76
N GLU A 481 -21.50 19.09 22.31
CA GLU A 481 -21.86 19.08 23.74
C GLU A 481 -22.33 17.68 24.19
N SER A 482 -23.07 16.97 23.32
CA SER A 482 -23.62 15.63 23.59
C SER A 482 -22.74 14.48 23.07
N ARG A 483 -21.46 14.73 22.76
CA ARG A 483 -20.56 13.73 22.13
C ARG A 483 -20.46 12.40 22.88
N ALA A 484 -20.61 12.41 24.20
CA ALA A 484 -20.54 11.19 25.03
C ALA A 484 -21.68 10.20 24.71
N LEU A 485 -22.79 10.69 24.14
CA LEU A 485 -23.92 9.88 23.74
C LEU A 485 -23.79 9.35 22.30
N ILE A 486 -22.78 9.78 21.53
CA ILE A 486 -22.66 9.48 20.09
C ILE A 486 -21.50 8.50 19.88
N PRO A 487 -21.74 7.28 19.34
CA PRO A 487 -20.68 6.34 18.96
C PRO A 487 -19.80 6.89 17.82
N GLU A 488 -18.63 6.32 17.64
CA GLU A 488 -17.73 6.68 16.53
C GLU A 488 -18.37 6.40 15.16
N VAL A 489 -17.98 7.18 14.14
CA VAL A 489 -18.58 7.14 12.80
C VAL A 489 -17.64 6.43 11.83
N GLU A 490 -18.15 5.45 11.10
CA GLU A 490 -17.46 4.81 9.99
C GLU A 490 -17.89 5.44 8.67
N ALA A 491 -17.03 6.30 8.10
CA ALA A 491 -17.33 6.96 6.83
C ALA A 491 -16.75 6.20 5.65
N LYS A 492 -17.60 5.81 4.70
CA LYS A 492 -17.21 5.26 3.40
C LYS A 492 -17.26 6.37 2.34
N LEU A 493 -16.16 6.65 1.68
CA LEU A 493 -16.06 7.68 0.62
C LEU A 493 -16.39 7.13 -0.79
N GLY A 494 -17.24 6.10 -0.90
CA GLY A 494 -17.65 5.50 -2.18
C GLY A 494 -16.53 4.71 -2.89
N ILE A 495 -15.53 4.21 -2.15
CA ILE A 495 -14.41 3.45 -2.69
C ILE A 495 -14.57 1.97 -2.33
N PRO A 496 -14.47 1.04 -3.29
CA PRO A 496 -14.53 -0.40 -3.05
C PRO A 496 -13.12 -0.94 -2.72
N GLN A 497 -12.49 -0.46 -1.65
CA GLN A 497 -11.32 -1.10 -1.04
C GLN A 497 -11.47 -1.01 0.49
N PRO A 498 -10.79 -1.85 1.28
CA PRO A 498 -10.74 -1.70 2.72
C PRO A 498 -9.52 -0.84 3.10
N PRO A 499 -9.59 0.50 3.18
CA PRO A 499 -8.69 1.19 4.10
C PRO A 499 -9.13 0.78 5.52
N PRO A 500 -8.21 0.81 6.50
CA PRO A 500 -8.54 0.43 7.88
C PRO A 500 -9.82 1.16 8.27
N GLU A 501 -10.77 0.46 8.89
CA GLU A 501 -12.00 1.00 9.47
C GLU A 501 -11.61 2.15 10.40
N LYS A 502 -11.38 3.34 9.82
CA LYS A 502 -10.86 4.47 10.56
C LYS A 502 -12.09 5.06 11.19
N LYS A 503 -12.37 4.58 12.40
CA LYS A 503 -13.40 5.10 13.26
C LYS A 503 -13.11 6.59 13.44
N LEU A 504 -14.00 7.41 12.92
CA LEU A 504 -13.87 8.85 12.97
C LEU A 504 -14.58 9.35 14.22
N SER A 505 -13.90 10.24 14.93
CA SER A 505 -14.58 11.11 15.87
C SER A 505 -15.57 12.02 15.13
N LEU A 506 -16.60 12.50 15.85
CA LEU A 506 -17.56 13.45 15.28
C LEU A 506 -16.87 14.73 14.73
N SER A 507 -15.75 15.15 15.34
CA SER A 507 -14.96 16.29 14.87
C SER A 507 -14.25 16.03 13.53
N GLU A 508 -13.74 14.82 13.31
CA GLU A 508 -13.15 14.42 12.03
C GLU A 508 -14.22 14.25 10.96
N TYR A 509 -15.40 13.76 11.33
CA TYR A 509 -16.56 13.68 10.43
C TYR A 509 -16.95 15.07 9.88
N TRP A 510 -17.05 16.09 10.74
CA TRP A 510 -17.30 17.47 10.28
C TRP A 510 -16.22 18.00 9.34
N ASN A 511 -14.95 17.63 9.56
CA ASN A 511 -13.84 18.05 8.70
C ASN A 511 -14.00 17.50 7.26
N LEU A 512 -14.47 16.25 7.13
CA LEU A 512 -14.73 15.61 5.84
C LEU A 512 -15.92 16.23 5.11
N LEU A 513 -17.00 16.57 5.83
CA LEU A 513 -18.19 17.17 5.23
C LEU A 513 -17.96 18.59 4.71
N LEU A 514 -17.17 19.39 5.43
CA LEU A 514 -16.87 20.77 5.06
C LEU A 514 -15.68 20.86 4.10
N ALA A 515 -15.82 20.25 2.92
CA ALA A 515 -14.77 20.28 1.89
C ALA A 515 -14.59 21.69 1.32
N CYS A 516 -13.34 22.11 1.09
CA CYS A 516 -12.99 23.43 0.54
C CYS A 516 -12.44 23.29 -0.88
N ARG A 517 -13.21 22.74 -1.82
CA ARG A 517 -12.72 22.37 -3.18
C ARG A 517 -13.05 23.43 -4.25
N THR A 518 -14.20 24.06 -4.12
CA THR A 518 -14.78 25.00 -5.10
C THR A 518 -15.20 26.30 -4.42
N ALA A 519 -15.48 27.31 -5.23
CA ALA A 519 -15.93 28.62 -4.78
C ALA A 519 -17.17 28.55 -3.89
N GLU A 520 -18.19 27.84 -4.33
CA GLU A 520 -19.42 27.64 -3.58
C GLU A 520 -19.17 26.95 -2.24
N SER A 521 -18.32 25.92 -2.23
CA SER A 521 -17.98 25.19 -1.00
C SER A 521 -17.15 26.02 -0.02
N LEU A 522 -16.26 26.90 -0.51
CA LEU A 522 -15.48 27.83 0.31
C LEU A 522 -16.38 28.89 0.97
N VAL A 523 -17.32 29.47 0.21
CA VAL A 523 -18.30 30.43 0.75
C VAL A 523 -19.18 29.75 1.80
N PHE A 524 -19.70 28.56 1.49
CA PHE A 524 -20.51 27.77 2.43
C PHE A 524 -19.74 27.43 3.71
N CYS A 525 -18.51 26.94 3.59
CA CYS A 525 -17.64 26.62 4.73
C CYS A 525 -17.38 27.86 5.60
N THR A 526 -17.18 29.04 4.99
CA THR A 526 -17.01 30.30 5.71
C THR A 526 -18.26 30.65 6.50
N ARG A 527 -19.44 30.63 5.85
CA ARG A 527 -20.73 30.93 6.48
C ARG A 527 -21.01 29.98 7.65
N PHE A 528 -20.85 28.67 7.41
CA PHE A 528 -21.11 27.64 8.41
C PHE A 528 -20.17 27.74 9.61
N CYS A 529 -18.85 27.83 9.39
CA CYS A 529 -17.89 27.88 10.50
C CYS A 529 -17.99 29.20 11.28
N THR A 530 -18.24 30.33 10.59
CA THR A 530 -18.43 31.63 11.25
C THR A 530 -19.68 31.62 12.12
N ALA A 531 -20.79 31.05 11.64
CA ALA A 531 -22.02 30.88 12.40
C ALA A 531 -21.85 29.97 13.62
N ALA A 532 -21.12 28.86 13.47
CA ALA A 532 -20.85 27.94 14.57
C ALA A 532 -20.00 28.61 15.68
N ALA A 533 -18.94 29.30 15.28
CA ALA A 533 -18.05 29.99 16.20
C ALA A 533 -18.74 31.19 16.87
N SER A 534 -19.49 32.00 16.13
CA SER A 534 -20.23 33.13 16.72
C SER A 534 -21.29 32.65 17.71
N TYR A 535 -22.06 31.61 17.38
CA TYR A 535 -23.05 31.03 18.28
C TYR A 535 -22.43 30.51 19.58
N LEU A 536 -21.33 29.75 19.49
CA LEU A 536 -20.63 29.23 20.65
C LEU A 536 -20.13 30.36 21.57
N MET A 537 -19.48 31.38 20.98
CA MET A 537 -18.92 32.51 21.72
C MET A 537 -20.00 33.32 22.45
N CYS A 538 -21.22 33.36 21.92
CA CYS A 538 -22.37 33.97 22.57
C CYS A 538 -22.93 33.09 23.69
N LYS A 539 -23.26 31.82 23.37
CA LYS A 539 -23.96 30.90 24.25
C LYS A 539 -23.14 30.54 25.50
N PHE A 540 -21.85 30.32 25.32
CA PHE A 540 -20.92 29.88 26.38
C PHE A 540 -19.97 31.01 26.79
N SER A 541 -20.46 32.25 26.77
CA SER A 541 -19.66 33.43 27.11
C SER A 541 -19.13 33.42 28.55
N SER A 542 -19.72 32.64 29.46
CA SER A 542 -19.26 32.46 30.83
C SER A 542 -18.31 31.26 31.05
N CYS A 543 -18.14 30.37 30.06
CA CYS A 543 -17.32 29.17 30.19
C CYS A 543 -15.82 29.47 30.21
N SER A 544 -15.06 28.59 30.86
CA SER A 544 -13.60 28.64 30.87
C SER A 544 -13.02 28.29 29.49
N ARG A 545 -11.75 28.64 29.24
CA ARG A 545 -11.09 28.35 27.96
C ARG A 545 -11.01 26.84 27.70
N GLU A 546 -10.73 26.05 28.72
CA GLU A 546 -10.62 24.59 28.63
C GLU A 546 -11.96 23.93 28.26
N GLU A 547 -13.07 24.42 28.80
CA GLU A 547 -14.42 23.97 28.46
C GLU A 547 -14.81 24.31 27.01
N LEU A 548 -14.46 25.52 26.55
CA LEU A 548 -14.65 25.92 25.16
C LEU A 548 -13.82 25.07 24.20
N CYS A 549 -12.57 24.74 24.57
CA CYS A 549 -11.71 23.82 23.83
C CYS A 549 -12.31 22.42 23.73
N ALA A 550 -13.02 21.96 24.77
CA ALA A 550 -13.68 20.67 24.78
C ALA A 550 -14.97 20.67 23.92
N LEU A 551 -15.72 21.76 23.87
CA LEU A 551 -17.01 21.84 23.16
C LEU A 551 -16.86 22.07 21.65
N LEU A 552 -15.84 22.80 21.22
CA LEU A 552 -15.69 23.20 19.83
C LEU A 552 -14.85 22.19 19.02
N PRO A 553 -15.38 21.64 17.92
CA PRO A 553 -14.58 20.82 17.00
C PRO A 553 -13.38 21.60 16.46
N PRO A 554 -12.13 21.15 16.71
CA PRO A 554 -10.94 21.88 16.27
C PRO A 554 -10.85 22.12 14.77
N SER A 555 -11.43 21.21 13.98
CA SER A 555 -11.48 21.30 12.52
C SER A 555 -12.19 22.57 12.02
N LEU A 556 -13.24 23.04 12.70
CA LEU A 556 -13.98 24.25 12.30
C LEU A 556 -13.13 25.51 12.45
N ILE A 557 -12.39 25.63 13.56
CA ILE A 557 -11.51 26.77 13.81
C ILE A 557 -10.31 26.76 12.87
N LYS A 558 -9.69 25.60 12.66
CA LYS A 558 -8.61 25.47 11.69
C LYS A 558 -9.08 25.85 10.28
N LYS A 559 -10.31 25.48 9.88
CA LYS A 559 -10.90 25.92 8.60
C LYS A 559 -11.13 27.43 8.55
N LEU A 560 -11.59 28.08 9.63
CA LEU A 560 -11.65 29.55 9.68
C LEU A 560 -10.27 30.19 9.51
N GLN A 561 -9.24 29.64 10.16
CA GLN A 561 -7.86 30.10 10.01
C GLN A 561 -7.30 29.95 8.60
N TYR A 562 -7.84 29.02 7.81
CA TYR A 562 -7.51 28.83 6.40
C TYR A 562 -8.33 29.78 5.51
N VAL A 563 -9.65 29.80 5.66
CA VAL A 563 -10.56 30.46 4.72
C VAL A 563 -10.66 31.97 4.95
N VAL A 564 -10.67 32.46 6.20
CA VAL A 564 -10.84 33.90 6.47
C VAL A 564 -9.69 34.74 5.88
N PRO A 565 -8.40 34.40 6.10
CA PRO A 565 -7.30 35.12 5.44
C PRO A 565 -7.23 34.89 3.93
N ARG A 566 -7.81 33.79 3.40
CA ARG A 566 -7.92 33.55 1.96
C ARG A 566 -8.88 34.55 1.31
N LEU A 567 -10.06 34.74 1.90
CA LEU A 567 -11.15 35.55 1.32
C LEU A 567 -11.12 37.03 1.69
N CYS A 568 -10.48 37.37 2.80
CA CYS A 568 -10.41 38.72 3.35
C CYS A 568 -8.94 39.11 3.59
N LEU A 569 -8.45 40.09 2.83
CA LEU A 569 -7.07 40.60 2.95
C LEU A 569 -6.83 41.30 4.29
N GLU A 570 -7.87 41.87 4.88
CA GLU A 570 -7.80 42.60 6.16
C GLU A 570 -7.40 41.67 7.31
N ALA A 571 -7.71 40.38 7.21
CA ALA A 571 -7.32 39.37 8.20
C ALA A 571 -5.81 39.03 8.17
N ARG A 572 -5.08 39.47 7.14
CA ARG A 572 -3.63 39.25 6.96
C ARG A 572 -2.76 40.29 7.68
N GLY A 573 -3.35 41.31 8.30
CA GLY A 573 -2.66 42.33 9.10
C GLY A 573 -2.23 43.59 8.34
N ILE A 574 -2.71 43.82 7.11
CA ILE A 574 -2.21 44.88 6.21
C ILE A 574 -2.93 46.24 6.41
N LEU A 575 -4.09 46.30 7.07
CA LEU A 575 -4.83 47.55 7.31
C LEU A 575 -5.46 47.55 8.71
N HIS A 576 -4.93 48.39 9.60
CA HIS A 576 -5.46 48.62 10.94
C HIS A 576 -6.33 49.87 10.95
N GLU A 577 -7.50 49.82 10.30
CA GLU A 577 -8.57 50.76 10.63
C GLU A 577 -9.28 50.23 11.88
N GLU A 578 -9.05 50.91 13.00
CA GLU A 578 -9.92 50.84 14.16
C GLU A 578 -11.30 51.40 13.78
N ALA A 579 -12.36 50.67 14.10
CA ALA A 579 -13.46 51.19 14.91
C ALA A 579 -14.67 50.24 15.00
N GLU A 580 -15.35 50.42 16.13
CA GLU A 580 -16.69 49.99 16.56
C GLU A 580 -16.89 48.57 17.11
N ARG A 581 -17.21 48.55 18.41
CA ARG A 581 -17.75 47.39 19.11
C ARG A 581 -19.17 47.12 18.61
N ASP A 582 -19.45 45.82 18.54
CA ASP A 582 -20.73 45.12 18.43
C ASP A 582 -21.37 45.03 17.02
N PRO A 583 -21.86 43.82 16.65
CA PRO A 583 -22.69 43.01 17.53
C PRO A 583 -22.25 41.54 17.70
N VAL A 584 -22.23 41.14 18.97
CA VAL A 584 -22.06 39.74 19.41
C VAL A 584 -23.20 38.85 18.90
N TRP A 585 -24.44 39.35 18.74
CA TRP A 585 -25.55 38.59 18.12
C TRP A 585 -26.71 39.54 17.79
N SER A 586 -26.56 40.49 16.85
CA SER A 586 -27.69 41.33 16.43
C SER A 586 -28.28 40.81 15.11
N SER A 587 -29.55 40.41 15.20
CA SER A 587 -30.48 40.07 14.11
C SER A 587 -29.90 39.25 12.94
N PRO A 588 -29.76 37.91 13.09
CA PRO A 588 -29.58 37.02 11.94
C PRO A 588 -30.80 36.97 10.99
N SER A 589 -31.89 37.67 11.33
CA SER A 589 -33.08 37.84 10.49
C SER A 589 -32.94 38.88 9.37
N CYS A 590 -31.79 39.54 9.21
CA CYS A 590 -31.55 40.47 8.09
C CYS A 590 -30.74 39.80 6.95
N PRO A 591 -31.34 39.58 5.77
CA PRO A 591 -30.71 38.88 4.62
C PRO A 591 -29.65 39.72 3.87
N SER A 592 -29.04 40.74 4.49
CA SER A 592 -28.14 41.70 3.82
C SER A 592 -26.75 41.85 4.45
N LEU A 593 -26.37 41.01 5.42
CA LEU A 593 -25.01 41.05 5.98
C LEU A 593 -24.04 40.19 5.15
N ASN A 594 -23.15 40.88 4.45
CA ASN A 594 -22.02 40.29 3.72
C ASN A 594 -21.23 39.35 4.67
N TYR A 595 -21.25 38.04 4.37
CA TYR A 595 -20.60 37.00 5.19
C TYR A 595 -19.12 37.31 5.47
N LYS A 596 -18.44 38.04 4.57
CA LYS A 596 -17.05 38.50 4.76
C LYS A 596 -16.92 39.47 5.93
N ARG A 597 -17.89 40.38 6.10
CA ARG A 597 -17.89 41.36 7.19
C ARG A 597 -18.11 40.66 8.53
N THR A 598 -19.07 39.74 8.60
CA THR A 598 -19.34 38.98 9.83
C THR A 598 -18.15 38.10 10.23
N SER A 599 -17.49 37.43 9.28
CA SER A 599 -16.29 36.64 9.57
C SER A 599 -15.12 37.52 10.02
N LEU A 600 -14.96 38.72 9.44
CA LEU A 600 -13.94 39.68 9.85
C LEU A 600 -14.20 40.25 11.24
N CYS A 601 -15.45 40.56 11.60
CA CYS A 601 -15.81 41.02 12.93
C CYS A 601 -15.48 39.96 13.99
N LEU A 602 -15.82 38.68 13.74
CA LEU A 602 -15.42 37.57 14.60
C LEU A 602 -13.89 37.45 14.69
N TRP A 603 -13.20 37.54 13.55
CA TRP A 603 -11.75 37.44 13.48
C TRP A 603 -11.05 38.53 14.30
N LYS A 604 -11.55 39.77 14.29
CA LYS A 604 -10.98 40.89 15.07
C LYS A 604 -11.27 40.80 16.57
N GLN A 605 -12.15 39.91 17.03
CA GLN A 605 -12.51 39.79 18.45
C GLN A 605 -11.33 39.26 19.28
N ALA A 606 -10.94 40.00 20.32
CA ALA A 606 -9.80 39.63 21.18
C ALA A 606 -9.92 38.22 21.79
N ARG A 607 -11.11 37.87 22.28
CA ARG A 607 -11.38 36.55 22.88
C ARG A 607 -11.24 35.41 21.86
N PHE A 608 -11.56 35.66 20.59
CA PHE A 608 -11.37 34.69 19.51
C PHE A 608 -9.88 34.57 19.15
N GLN A 609 -9.15 35.68 19.05
CA GLN A 609 -7.70 35.68 18.81
C GLN A 609 -6.90 34.98 19.93
N GLU A 610 -7.35 35.05 21.18
CA GLU A 610 -6.78 34.25 22.27
C GLU A 610 -7.03 32.75 22.08
N LEU A 611 -8.23 32.35 21.64
CA LEU A 611 -8.57 30.95 21.36
C LEU A 611 -7.68 30.35 20.26
N LEU A 612 -7.30 31.13 19.24
CA LEU A 612 -6.43 30.67 18.15
C LEU A 612 -5.01 30.32 18.61
N LYS A 613 -4.57 30.78 19.79
CA LYS A 613 -3.22 30.50 20.32
C LYS A 613 -3.12 29.11 20.96
N GLU A 614 -4.23 28.49 21.30
CA GLU A 614 -4.28 27.17 21.94
C GLU A 614 -3.80 26.06 20.97
N ALA A 615 -2.97 25.13 21.47
CA ALA A 615 -2.33 24.11 20.64
C ALA A 615 -3.33 23.23 19.86
N ALA A 616 -4.51 22.95 20.42
CA ALA A 616 -5.56 22.15 19.77
C ALA A 616 -6.09 22.80 18.48
N PHE A 617 -6.08 24.14 18.40
CA PHE A 617 -6.64 24.91 17.30
C PHE A 617 -5.59 25.42 16.31
N GLN A 618 -4.30 25.25 16.58
CA GLN A 618 -3.25 25.71 15.67
C GLN A 618 -3.29 24.92 14.36
N LEU A 619 -3.37 25.66 13.24
CA LEU A 619 -3.27 25.11 11.90
C LEU A 619 -1.80 24.92 11.55
N SER A 620 -1.37 23.67 11.32
CA SER A 620 0.00 23.38 10.89
C SER A 620 0.21 23.65 9.40
N PHE A 621 1.45 23.88 8.99
CA PHE A 621 1.81 24.09 7.58
C PHE A 621 1.40 22.91 6.70
N ARG A 622 1.59 21.67 7.18
CA ARG A 622 1.18 20.46 6.46
C ARG A 622 -0.33 20.36 6.28
N GLU A 623 -1.12 20.67 7.31
CA GLU A 623 -2.59 20.67 7.21
C GLU A 623 -3.07 21.72 6.21
N TRP A 624 -2.49 22.92 6.23
CA TRP A 624 -2.78 23.98 5.27
C TRP A 624 -2.49 23.54 3.83
N LEU A 625 -1.33 22.94 3.57
CA LEU A 625 -0.95 22.42 2.25
C LEU A 625 -1.91 21.36 1.74
N LEU A 626 -2.31 20.41 2.59
CA LEU A 626 -3.24 19.34 2.19
C LEU A 626 -4.61 19.90 1.78
N TRP A 627 -5.11 20.94 2.45
CA TRP A 627 -6.34 21.60 2.03
C TRP A 627 -6.16 22.39 0.73
N GLU A 628 -5.05 23.11 0.57
CA GLU A 628 -4.80 23.87 -0.65
C GLU A 628 -4.62 22.98 -1.88
N LEU A 629 -4.02 21.79 -1.73
CA LEU A 629 -3.85 20.80 -2.78
C LEU A 629 -5.18 20.15 -3.22
N GLU A 630 -6.23 20.21 -2.39
CA GLU A 630 -7.58 19.73 -2.74
C GLU A 630 -8.43 20.78 -3.49
N VAL A 631 -8.01 22.06 -3.50
CA VAL A 631 -8.73 23.13 -4.20
C VAL A 631 -8.63 22.93 -5.72
N CYS A 632 -9.75 22.97 -6.43
CA CYS A 632 -9.77 22.93 -7.89
C CYS A 632 -9.47 24.32 -8.47
N PRO A 633 -8.32 24.53 -9.15
CA PRO A 633 -7.91 25.84 -9.66
C PRO A 633 -8.95 26.52 -10.56
N GLU A 634 -9.68 25.73 -11.35
CA GLU A 634 -10.67 26.18 -12.34
C GLU A 634 -11.99 26.64 -11.71
N LYS A 635 -12.28 26.20 -10.48
CA LYS A 635 -13.55 26.47 -9.78
C LYS A 635 -13.34 27.27 -8.50
N ASP A 636 -12.19 27.92 -8.35
CA ASP A 636 -11.83 28.70 -7.16
C ASP A 636 -12.49 30.10 -7.17
N ILE A 637 -12.53 30.76 -6.00
CA ILE A 637 -12.98 32.15 -5.84
C ILE A 637 -11.90 33.13 -6.29
N LEU A 638 -10.62 32.79 -6.02
CA LEU A 638 -9.49 33.66 -6.30
C LEU A 638 -9.05 33.52 -7.77
N SER A 639 -8.69 34.65 -8.37
CA SER A 639 -7.94 34.65 -9.64
C SER A 639 -6.54 34.05 -9.45
N ALA A 640 -5.89 33.68 -10.55
CA ALA A 640 -4.54 33.11 -10.49
C ALA A 640 -3.53 34.02 -9.78
N LEU A 641 -3.61 35.34 -9.97
CA LEU A 641 -2.73 36.32 -9.32
C LEU A 641 -3.00 36.44 -7.82
N GLU A 642 -4.28 36.54 -7.44
CA GLU A 642 -4.67 36.61 -6.01
C GLU A 642 -4.31 35.34 -5.26
N ARG A 643 -4.37 34.18 -5.93
CA ARG A 643 -3.95 32.90 -5.36
C ARG A 643 -2.44 32.86 -5.13
N GLN A 644 -1.63 33.32 -6.08
CA GLN A 644 -0.19 33.41 -5.91
C GLN A 644 0.20 34.35 -4.76
N ASP A 645 -0.48 35.48 -4.63
CA ASP A 645 -0.31 36.41 -3.49
C ASP A 645 -0.69 35.74 -2.16
N PHE A 646 -1.81 35.02 -2.12
CA PHE A 646 -2.21 34.26 -0.93
C PHE A 646 -1.18 33.20 -0.55
N HIS A 647 -0.66 32.43 -1.51
CA HIS A 647 0.39 31.44 -1.27
C HIS A 647 1.67 32.09 -0.76
N TYR A 648 2.06 33.23 -1.33
CA TYR A 648 3.23 33.99 -0.88
C TYR A 648 3.08 34.44 0.57
N TRP A 649 1.95 35.04 0.93
CA TRP A 649 1.64 35.41 2.32
C TRP A 649 1.66 34.20 3.25
N ALA A 650 0.95 33.12 2.91
CA ALA A 650 0.81 31.95 3.76
C ALA A 650 2.16 31.27 4.02
N ILE A 651 2.95 31.03 2.96
CA ILE A 651 4.22 30.33 3.07
C ILE A 651 5.28 31.24 3.71
N TYR A 652 5.57 32.40 3.13
CA TYR A 652 6.72 33.21 3.52
C TYR A 652 6.47 34.11 4.74
N GLN A 653 5.24 34.59 4.95
CA GLN A 653 4.95 35.53 6.05
C GLN A 653 4.35 34.84 7.27
N ARG A 654 3.63 33.72 7.09
CA ARG A 654 2.96 33.01 8.19
C ARG A 654 3.69 31.74 8.64
N PHE A 655 3.86 30.74 7.76
CA PHE A 655 4.31 29.41 8.19
C PHE A 655 5.82 29.22 8.25
N LEU A 656 6.55 29.80 7.29
CA LEU A 656 8.01 29.74 7.28
C LEU A 656 8.63 30.34 8.56
N PRO A 657 8.29 31.56 9.00
CA PRO A 657 8.88 32.15 10.21
C PRO A 657 8.29 31.60 11.53
N ALA A 658 7.17 30.87 11.49
CA ALA A 658 6.51 30.38 12.68
C ALA A 658 7.30 29.22 13.35
N PRO A 659 7.25 29.08 14.69
CA PRO A 659 7.94 28.00 15.37
C PRO A 659 7.46 26.60 14.99
N SER A 660 8.35 25.61 14.92
CA SER A 660 7.98 24.20 14.66
C SER A 660 7.00 23.63 15.68
N ALA A 661 7.12 24.04 16.95
CA ALA A 661 6.17 23.67 18.01
C ALA A 661 4.73 24.13 17.73
N SER A 662 4.57 25.21 16.93
CA SER A 662 3.27 25.72 16.49
C SER A 662 2.85 25.25 15.09
N GLY A 663 3.57 24.27 14.53
CA GLY A 663 3.34 23.73 13.20
C GLY A 663 3.93 24.57 12.05
N GLY A 664 4.89 25.46 12.35
CA GLY A 664 5.68 26.22 11.39
C GLY A 664 7.03 25.55 11.04
N CYS A 665 8.00 26.32 10.54
CA CYS A 665 9.31 25.82 10.07
C CYS A 665 10.54 26.52 10.68
N ASP A 666 10.40 27.33 11.74
CA ASP A 666 11.51 28.05 12.42
C ASP A 666 12.39 28.94 11.51
N GLY A 667 11.88 29.33 10.34
CA GLY A 667 12.64 30.05 9.31
C GLY A 667 13.54 29.17 8.43
N ASP A 668 13.52 27.84 8.61
CA ASP A 668 14.30 26.90 7.82
C ASP A 668 13.58 26.51 6.52
N LEU A 669 14.20 26.91 5.40
CA LEU A 669 13.72 26.60 4.05
C LEU A 669 13.84 25.10 3.72
N GLU A 670 14.82 24.37 4.27
CA GLU A 670 14.96 22.93 4.00
C GLU A 670 13.80 22.15 4.61
N THR A 671 13.48 22.42 5.87
CA THR A 671 12.31 21.86 6.56
C THR A 671 11.02 22.18 5.82
N ALA A 672 10.83 23.44 5.40
CA ALA A 672 9.65 23.84 4.66
C ALA A 672 9.51 23.14 3.29
N CYS A 673 10.61 22.99 2.54
CA CYS A 673 10.64 22.19 1.31
C CYS A 673 10.24 20.73 1.59
N GLY A 674 10.75 20.14 2.67
CA GLY A 674 10.42 18.78 3.10
C GLY A 674 8.93 18.61 3.40
N VAL A 675 8.31 19.56 4.08
CA VAL A 675 6.86 19.54 4.37
C VAL A 675 6.05 19.63 3.07
N ILE A 676 6.43 20.50 2.12
CA ILE A 676 5.76 20.64 0.82
C ILE A 676 5.85 19.33 0.01
N ILE A 677 7.05 18.78 -0.13
CA ILE A 677 7.28 17.53 -0.89
C ILE A 677 6.44 16.40 -0.29
N ASN A 678 6.47 16.24 1.04
CA ASN A 678 5.70 15.20 1.72
C ASN A 678 4.19 15.40 1.55
N ALA A 679 3.68 16.63 1.65
CA ALA A 679 2.26 16.92 1.46
C ALA A 679 1.79 16.63 0.03
N VAL A 680 2.59 16.97 -0.99
CA VAL A 680 2.30 16.67 -2.40
C VAL A 680 2.21 15.16 -2.62
N LEU A 681 3.16 14.41 -2.08
CA LEU A 681 3.19 12.96 -2.20
C LEU A 681 2.00 12.30 -1.46
N ASP A 682 1.68 12.77 -0.25
CA ASP A 682 0.53 12.28 0.53
C ASP A 682 -0.82 12.59 -0.15
N SER A 683 -0.94 13.77 -0.78
CA SER A 683 -2.16 14.15 -1.50
C SER A 683 -2.40 13.27 -2.74
N SER A 684 -1.33 12.92 -3.45
CA SER A 684 -1.39 12.09 -4.66
C SER A 684 -1.85 10.67 -4.32
N GLN A 685 -1.33 10.09 -3.23
CA GLN A 685 -1.79 8.78 -2.73
C GLN A 685 -3.27 8.76 -2.33
N ARG A 686 -3.82 9.88 -1.82
CA ARG A 686 -5.24 9.99 -1.46
C ARG A 686 -6.16 10.10 -2.68
N LEU A 687 -5.68 10.71 -3.77
CA LEU A 687 -6.44 10.89 -5.01
C LEU A 687 -6.53 9.61 -5.84
N ASP A 688 -5.51 8.74 -5.78
CA ASP A 688 -5.51 7.43 -6.45
C ASP A 688 -6.58 6.47 -5.92
N LEU A 689 -7.16 6.76 -4.76
CA LEU A 689 -8.16 5.91 -4.12
C LEU A 689 -9.61 6.26 -4.51
N GLY A 690 -9.92 7.36 -5.20
CA GLY A 690 -11.33 7.76 -5.35
C GLY A 690 -11.72 8.62 -6.57
N THR A 691 -12.46 7.98 -7.49
CA THR A 691 -13.47 8.56 -8.42
C THR A 691 -13.02 9.34 -9.67
N CYS A 692 -13.48 8.80 -10.80
CA CYS A 692 -13.97 9.46 -12.02
C CYS A 692 -13.03 10.37 -12.83
N GLY A 693 -12.49 9.78 -13.90
CA GLY A 693 -12.12 10.49 -15.12
C GLY A 693 -10.63 10.71 -15.25
N GLN A 694 -10.17 10.75 -16.51
CA GLN A 694 -8.78 10.91 -16.92
C GLN A 694 -8.23 12.33 -16.63
N SER A 695 -8.48 12.85 -15.44
CA SER A 695 -7.79 14.02 -14.90
C SER A 695 -6.38 13.56 -14.58
N LYS A 696 -5.42 13.96 -15.43
CA LYS A 696 -3.99 13.75 -15.22
C LYS A 696 -3.66 14.00 -13.76
N MET A 697 -2.99 13.03 -13.14
CA MET A 697 -2.33 13.13 -11.84
C MET A 697 -1.25 14.23 -11.89
N SER A 698 -1.67 15.49 -11.92
CA SER A 698 -0.81 16.66 -12.02
C SER A 698 -0.66 17.27 -10.63
N VAL A 699 0.58 17.31 -10.14
CA VAL A 699 0.97 18.15 -9.01
C VAL A 699 0.46 19.57 -9.24
N SER A 700 -0.12 20.20 -8.21
CA SER A 700 -0.59 21.58 -8.32
C SER A 700 0.55 22.48 -8.83
N PRO A 701 0.39 23.15 -9.99
CA PRO A 701 1.45 23.95 -10.58
C PRO A 701 1.83 25.14 -9.70
N ASP A 702 0.87 25.68 -8.94
CA ASP A 702 1.08 26.84 -8.06
C ASP A 702 2.00 26.48 -6.88
N ILE A 703 1.74 25.35 -6.21
CA ILE A 703 2.58 24.87 -5.09
C ILE A 703 3.95 24.42 -5.59
N LEU A 704 4.02 23.77 -6.76
CA LEU A 704 5.29 23.41 -7.38
C LEU A 704 6.12 24.66 -7.72
N CYS A 705 5.49 25.74 -8.18
CA CYS A 705 6.16 27.01 -8.43
C CYS A 705 6.76 27.60 -7.15
N LYS A 706 6.04 27.57 -6.03
CA LYS A 706 6.58 27.99 -4.73
C LYS A 706 7.74 27.11 -4.25
N LEU A 707 7.67 25.81 -4.48
CA LEU A 707 8.80 24.93 -4.23
C LEU A 707 10.02 25.29 -5.10
N GLN A 708 9.82 25.62 -6.38
CA GLN A 708 10.90 26.10 -7.26
C GLN A 708 11.54 27.39 -6.73
N GLU A 709 10.75 28.37 -6.29
CA GLU A 709 11.23 29.63 -5.69
C GLU A 709 12.13 29.36 -4.47
N MET A 710 11.68 28.51 -3.54
CA MET A 710 12.44 28.16 -2.33
C MET A 710 13.73 27.40 -2.63
N VAL A 711 13.70 26.46 -3.58
CA VAL A 711 14.89 25.71 -4.02
C VAL A 711 15.91 26.64 -4.68
N LEU A 712 15.46 27.61 -5.48
CA LEU A 712 16.34 28.63 -6.05
C LEU A 712 16.95 29.52 -4.96
N GLU A 713 16.16 29.93 -3.97
CA GLU A 713 16.66 30.73 -2.85
C GLU A 713 17.73 29.98 -2.04
N LEU A 714 17.48 28.72 -1.70
CA LEU A 714 18.46 27.84 -1.03
C LEU A 714 19.78 27.77 -1.81
N ARG A 715 19.71 27.61 -3.13
CA ARG A 715 20.89 27.59 -3.99
C ARG A 715 21.63 28.94 -3.96
N CYS A 716 20.92 30.06 -4.04
CA CYS A 716 21.53 31.39 -3.96
C CYS A 716 22.18 31.65 -2.59
N ARG A 717 21.56 31.21 -1.48
CA ARG A 717 22.15 31.31 -0.13
C ARG A 717 23.42 30.48 0.00
N GLN A 718 23.44 29.27 -0.56
CA GLN A 718 24.63 28.41 -0.58
C GLN A 718 25.79 29.05 -1.35
N LYS A 719 25.52 29.83 -2.41
CA LYS A 719 26.57 30.61 -3.11
C LYS A 719 27.20 31.70 -2.22
N LEU A 720 26.46 32.23 -1.24
CA LEU A 720 26.94 33.29 -0.35
C LEU A 720 27.67 32.77 0.89
N LEU A 721 27.27 31.61 1.41
CA LEU A 721 27.81 30.97 2.62
C LEU A 721 28.98 30.03 2.26
N SER A 722 30.06 30.62 1.73
CA SER A 722 31.24 29.96 1.14
C SER A 722 32.17 29.19 2.12
N GLY A 723 31.82 29.06 3.41
CA GLY A 723 32.79 28.66 4.45
C GLY A 723 32.64 27.30 5.14
N CYS A 724 31.55 26.53 4.99
CA CYS A 724 31.29 25.41 5.91
C CYS A 724 30.36 24.30 5.36
N LEU A 725 30.65 23.70 4.21
CA LEU A 725 29.74 22.72 3.58
C LEU A 725 30.41 21.41 3.08
N ASP A 726 31.56 21.00 3.64
CA ASP A 726 32.28 19.80 3.17
C ASP A 726 31.60 18.44 3.49
N ALA A 727 30.42 18.40 4.10
CA ALA A 727 29.77 17.14 4.48
C ALA A 727 28.23 17.13 4.44
N ARG A 728 27.57 18.16 3.90
CA ARG A 728 26.10 18.22 3.92
C ARG A 728 25.51 17.48 2.71
N ARG A 729 24.92 16.31 2.95
CA ARG A 729 24.12 15.58 1.96
C ARG A 729 23.04 16.50 1.37
N HIS A 730 22.76 16.31 0.09
CA HIS A 730 21.74 17.03 -0.63
C HIS A 730 20.36 16.83 0.03
N PHE A 731 19.76 17.92 0.51
CA PHE A 731 18.54 17.87 1.32
C PHE A 731 17.36 17.19 0.60
N LEU A 732 17.15 17.45 -0.71
CA LEU A 732 16.11 16.80 -1.51
C LEU A 732 16.20 15.28 -1.47
N PHE A 733 17.36 14.69 -1.78
CA PHE A 733 17.52 13.24 -1.80
C PHE A 733 17.41 12.63 -0.40
N LYS A 734 17.82 13.36 0.64
CA LYS A 734 17.59 12.96 2.04
C LYS A 734 16.09 12.79 2.33
N ILE A 735 15.27 13.78 2.00
CA ILE A 735 13.81 13.74 2.20
C ILE A 735 13.18 12.56 1.44
N LEU A 736 13.55 12.37 0.17
CA LEU A 736 13.01 11.29 -0.66
C LEU A 736 13.42 9.91 -0.15
N GLN A 737 14.65 9.74 0.33
CA GLN A 737 15.14 8.47 0.87
C GLN A 737 14.57 8.14 2.25
N GLU A 738 14.39 9.12 3.14
CA GLU A 738 13.75 8.93 4.46
C GLU A 738 12.31 8.42 4.28
N ARG A 739 11.57 9.02 3.34
CA ARG A 739 10.20 8.62 3.03
C ARG A 739 10.06 7.17 2.57
N LEU A 740 11.06 6.64 1.85
CA LEU A 740 11.07 5.24 1.41
C LEU A 740 11.44 4.26 2.54
N LYS A 741 12.02 4.74 3.64
CA LYS A 741 12.43 3.92 4.81
C LYS A 741 11.39 3.87 5.92
N ASP A 742 10.56 4.91 6.06
CA ASP A 742 9.72 5.12 7.24
C ASP A 742 8.43 4.27 7.30
N ARG A 743 8.08 3.48 6.26
CA ARG A 743 6.82 2.71 6.23
C ARG A 743 6.99 1.26 6.70
N LYS A 744 6.10 0.81 7.60
CA LYS A 744 6.03 -0.57 8.12
C LYS A 744 5.39 -1.55 7.11
N CYS A 745 5.99 -2.75 7.00
CA CYS A 745 5.69 -3.81 6.03
C CYS A 745 4.19 -4.16 5.94
N GLY A 746 3.62 -3.93 4.74
CA GLY A 746 2.44 -4.67 4.27
C GLY A 746 2.87 -5.99 3.63
N SER A 747 2.01 -6.60 2.82
CA SER A 747 2.46 -7.72 1.96
C SER A 747 3.56 -7.23 1.00
N ALA A 748 4.51 -8.10 0.64
CA ALA A 748 5.64 -7.74 -0.22
C ALA A 748 5.20 -7.09 -1.54
N LEU A 749 4.08 -7.55 -2.10
CA LEU A 749 3.49 -7.01 -3.33
C LEU A 749 2.90 -5.60 -3.14
N GLU A 750 2.18 -5.34 -2.04
CA GLU A 750 1.65 -4.01 -1.73
C GLU A 750 2.76 -2.99 -1.52
N GLU A 751 3.82 -3.39 -0.82
CA GLU A 751 5.00 -2.54 -0.63
C GLU A 751 5.69 -2.25 -1.98
N GLN A 752 5.84 -3.24 -2.85
CA GLN A 752 6.43 -3.06 -4.17
C GLN A 752 5.60 -2.12 -5.06
N LEU A 753 4.27 -2.29 -5.09
CA LEU A 753 3.37 -1.44 -5.86
C LEU A 753 3.37 0.00 -5.35
N TRP A 754 3.29 0.16 -4.03
CA TRP A 754 3.40 1.48 -3.40
C TRP A 754 4.73 2.14 -3.73
N ARG A 755 5.85 1.43 -3.57
CA ARG A 755 7.20 1.96 -3.85
C ARG A 755 7.33 2.37 -5.31
N GLN A 756 6.77 1.62 -6.25
CA GLN A 756 6.74 2.00 -7.67
C GLN A 756 5.94 3.28 -7.91
N GLN A 757 4.74 3.41 -7.33
CA GLN A 757 3.93 4.63 -7.42
C GLN A 757 4.66 5.83 -6.82
N GLU A 758 5.28 5.64 -5.66
CA GLU A 758 6.03 6.67 -4.96
C GLU A 758 7.21 7.19 -5.78
N LEU A 759 7.98 6.27 -6.37
CA LEU A 759 9.13 6.62 -7.22
C LEU A 759 8.71 7.35 -8.51
N LEU A 760 7.53 7.03 -9.08
CA LEU A 760 6.98 7.78 -10.20
C LEU A 760 6.64 9.22 -9.82
N LEU A 761 6.13 9.45 -8.61
CA LEU A 761 5.87 10.79 -8.08
C LEU A 761 7.17 11.54 -7.75
N HIS A 762 8.15 10.87 -7.13
CA HIS A 762 9.49 11.42 -6.90
C HIS A 762 10.10 11.94 -8.20
N ARG A 763 10.03 11.16 -9.29
CA ARG A 763 10.48 11.58 -10.62
C ARG A 763 9.76 12.83 -11.10
N ARG A 764 8.43 12.91 -10.97
CA ARG A 764 7.64 14.07 -11.40
C ARG A 764 8.03 15.33 -10.64
N ILE A 765 8.24 15.23 -9.32
CA ILE A 765 8.71 16.35 -8.51
C ILE A 765 10.10 16.80 -8.97
N LEU A 766 11.06 15.87 -9.14
CA LEU A 766 12.42 16.20 -9.56
C LEU A 766 12.47 16.91 -10.93
N VAL A 767 11.70 16.43 -11.91
CA VAL A 767 11.59 17.08 -13.24
C VAL A 767 10.87 18.42 -13.15
N GLY A 768 9.95 18.56 -12.19
CA GLY A 768 9.25 19.80 -11.89
C GLY A 768 10.12 20.87 -11.21
N LEU A 769 11.27 20.51 -10.63
CA LEU A 769 12.21 21.47 -10.03
C LEU A 769 13.13 22.09 -11.08
N PRO A 770 13.84 23.19 -10.78
CA PRO A 770 14.82 23.75 -11.71
C PRO A 770 15.89 22.72 -12.10
N VAL A 771 16.34 22.69 -13.35
CA VAL A 771 17.31 21.69 -13.87
C VAL A 771 18.58 21.58 -13.04
N SER A 772 18.98 22.68 -12.41
CA SER A 772 20.17 22.78 -11.57
C SER A 772 20.00 22.27 -10.14
N ALA A 773 18.81 21.84 -9.76
CA ALA A 773 18.53 21.30 -8.43
C ALA A 773 19.03 19.86 -8.23
N LEU A 774 19.53 19.21 -9.29
CA LEU A 774 20.09 17.85 -9.22
C LEU A 774 21.61 17.85 -8.95
N THR A 775 22.28 18.98 -9.16
CA THR A 775 23.73 19.09 -9.11
C THR A 775 24.15 20.12 -8.06
N MET A 776 25.04 19.71 -7.17
CA MET A 776 25.62 20.61 -6.18
C MET A 776 26.91 21.22 -6.73
N VAL A 777 27.19 22.46 -6.35
CA VAL A 777 28.47 23.10 -6.63
C VAL A 777 29.26 23.13 -5.32
N CYS A 778 30.33 22.35 -5.24
CA CYS A 778 31.17 22.24 -4.06
C CYS A 778 32.41 23.11 -4.21
N GLN A 779 32.79 23.82 -3.15
CA GLN A 779 33.98 24.68 -3.12
C GLN A 779 35.01 24.05 -2.18
N LYS A 780 35.96 23.30 -2.75
CA LYS A 780 37.12 22.78 -2.01
C LYS A 780 38.32 23.74 -2.18
N GLU A 781 38.87 23.81 -3.39
CA GLU A 781 39.91 24.78 -3.81
C GLU A 781 39.52 25.51 -5.10
N LYS A 782 39.00 24.76 -6.08
CA LYS A 782 38.22 25.25 -7.24
C LYS A 782 36.74 24.86 -7.07
N LYS A 783 35.83 25.57 -7.73
CA LYS A 783 34.40 25.20 -7.77
C LYS A 783 34.21 23.98 -8.67
N THR A 784 33.79 22.86 -8.08
CA THR A 784 33.58 21.58 -8.75
C THR A 784 32.11 21.17 -8.67
N LEU A 785 31.66 20.33 -9.61
CA LEU A 785 30.30 19.81 -9.64
C LEU A 785 30.23 18.48 -8.88
N ASP A 786 29.28 18.34 -7.95
CA ASP A 786 29.03 17.13 -7.18
C ASP A 786 27.64 16.56 -7.51
N CYS A 787 27.62 15.29 -7.92
CA CYS A 787 26.44 14.53 -8.30
C CYS A 787 26.29 13.22 -7.52
N GLU A 788 27.08 12.98 -6.46
CA GLU A 788 27.15 11.68 -5.78
C GLU A 788 25.80 11.26 -5.17
N ASP A 789 25.05 12.18 -4.55
CA ASP A 789 23.75 11.86 -3.97
C ASP A 789 22.70 11.51 -5.04
N PHE A 790 22.75 12.16 -6.20
CA PHE A 790 21.91 11.80 -7.35
C PHE A 790 22.28 10.40 -7.87
N PHE A 791 23.56 10.10 -8.03
CA PHE A 791 24.03 8.77 -8.45
C PHE A 791 23.61 7.68 -7.46
N SER A 792 23.75 7.93 -6.16
CA SER A 792 23.31 7.04 -5.10
C SER A 792 21.80 6.77 -5.20
N PHE A 793 20.98 7.82 -5.36
CA PHE A 793 19.52 7.69 -5.50
C PHE A 793 19.12 6.95 -6.79
N VAL A 794 19.81 7.19 -7.90
CA VAL A 794 19.55 6.49 -9.16
C VAL A 794 19.87 5.00 -9.05
N ASN A 795 21.05 4.66 -8.51
CA ASN A 795 21.53 3.29 -8.40
C ASN A 795 20.78 2.46 -7.36
N SER A 796 20.19 3.07 -6.34
CA SER A 796 19.41 2.38 -5.31
C SER A 796 17.93 2.26 -5.71
N GLU A 797 17.32 3.36 -6.14
CA GLU A 797 15.87 3.47 -6.26
C GLU A 797 15.39 3.64 -7.71
N LEU A 798 15.80 4.71 -8.41
CA LEU A 798 15.20 5.07 -9.72
C LEU A 798 15.44 4.02 -10.80
N LYS A 799 16.55 3.27 -10.74
CA LYS A 799 16.82 2.20 -11.71
C LYS A 799 15.74 1.12 -11.75
N ASN A 800 14.96 0.98 -10.67
CA ASN A 800 13.89 -0.01 -10.58
C ASN A 800 12.59 0.42 -11.30
N VAL A 801 12.52 1.67 -11.77
CA VAL A 801 11.38 2.24 -12.52
C VAL A 801 11.81 2.64 -13.95
N CYS A 802 12.86 2.01 -14.47
CA CYS A 802 13.41 2.26 -15.80
C CYS A 802 12.55 1.68 -16.92
N SER A 803 12.52 2.40 -18.05
CA SER A 803 12.09 1.85 -19.34
C SER A 803 13.14 0.87 -19.85
N ARG A 804 12.71 -0.26 -20.42
CA ARG A 804 13.59 -1.31 -20.96
C ARG A 804 14.62 -1.93 -19.99
N GLY A 805 14.50 -1.64 -18.69
CA GLY A 805 15.36 -2.22 -17.65
C GLY A 805 16.78 -1.64 -17.50
N TYR A 806 17.28 -0.87 -18.46
CA TYR A 806 18.62 -0.26 -18.44
C TYR A 806 18.65 1.25 -18.78
N ALA A 807 17.49 1.87 -18.99
CA ALA A 807 17.40 3.28 -19.35
C ALA A 807 16.40 4.06 -18.48
N LEU A 808 16.82 5.22 -18.00
CA LEU A 808 15.91 6.20 -17.39
C LEU A 808 15.00 6.82 -18.46
N SER A 809 13.84 7.33 -18.05
CA SER A 809 12.92 8.04 -18.96
C SER A 809 13.55 9.33 -19.50
N TYR A 810 13.20 9.72 -20.72
CA TYR A 810 13.72 10.93 -21.37
C TYR A 810 13.69 12.18 -20.49
N ASP A 811 12.60 12.42 -19.76
CA ASP A 811 12.41 13.65 -18.99
C ASP A 811 13.49 13.86 -17.93
N ILE A 812 13.82 12.82 -17.15
CA ILE A 812 14.87 12.91 -16.10
C ILE A 812 16.27 12.96 -16.71
N THR A 813 16.53 12.21 -17.79
CA THR A 813 17.81 12.23 -18.50
C THR A 813 18.09 13.62 -19.06
N ALA A 814 17.13 14.20 -19.80
CA ALA A 814 17.26 15.55 -20.33
C ALA A 814 17.42 16.58 -19.20
N HIS A 815 16.69 16.42 -18.08
CA HIS A 815 16.81 17.30 -16.93
C HIS A 815 18.21 17.30 -16.33
N PHE A 816 18.83 16.13 -16.16
CA PHE A 816 20.20 15.97 -15.67
C PHE A 816 21.21 16.68 -16.57
N PHE A 817 21.24 16.39 -17.88
CA PHE A 817 22.22 17.01 -18.78
C PHE A 817 22.03 18.53 -18.90
N ARG A 818 20.77 19.01 -18.97
CA ARG A 818 20.49 20.46 -18.98
C ARG A 818 20.89 21.13 -17.66
N GLY A 819 20.77 20.39 -16.55
CA GLY A 819 21.20 20.79 -15.21
C GLY A 819 22.71 20.93 -15.12
N LEU A 820 23.43 19.92 -15.61
CA LEU A 820 24.89 19.89 -15.67
C LEU A 820 25.44 21.10 -16.43
N LEU A 821 24.90 21.38 -17.62
CA LEU A 821 25.28 22.56 -18.43
C LEU A 821 25.00 23.90 -17.73
N ASN A 822 23.94 23.98 -16.91
CA ASN A 822 23.59 25.19 -16.19
C ASN A 822 24.37 25.36 -14.88
N ALA A 823 24.80 24.26 -14.26
CA ALA A 823 25.61 24.29 -13.05
C ALA A 823 27.08 24.58 -13.37
N SER A 824 27.58 24.12 -14.52
CA SER A 824 28.96 24.38 -14.97
C SER A 824 29.28 25.86 -15.22
N LEU A 825 28.25 26.71 -15.39
CA LEU A 825 28.40 28.18 -15.44
C LEU A 825 28.97 28.77 -14.16
N ASP A 826 28.79 28.10 -13.01
CA ASP A 826 29.33 28.55 -11.73
C ASP A 826 30.81 28.15 -11.55
N CYS A 827 31.35 27.28 -12.42
CA CYS A 827 32.74 26.81 -12.41
C CYS A 827 33.65 27.72 -13.25
N GLU A 828 34.94 27.77 -12.92
CA GLU A 828 35.94 28.55 -13.67
C GLU A 828 36.20 27.94 -15.07
N GLU A 829 36.34 26.61 -15.13
CA GLU A 829 36.53 25.83 -16.35
C GLU A 829 35.28 24.95 -16.60
N SER A 830 34.28 25.52 -17.27
CA SER A 830 32.98 24.87 -17.45
C SER A 830 33.03 23.58 -18.29
N ALA A 831 33.96 23.47 -19.24
CA ALA A 831 34.12 22.27 -20.08
C ALA A 831 34.73 21.12 -19.28
N GLU A 832 35.83 21.38 -18.55
CA GLU A 832 36.50 20.39 -17.71
C GLU A 832 35.58 19.85 -16.62
N ALA A 833 34.79 20.73 -15.98
CA ALA A 833 33.82 20.31 -14.97
C ALA A 833 32.72 19.37 -15.52
N ILE A 834 32.37 19.50 -16.80
CA ILE A 834 31.42 18.58 -17.46
C ILE A 834 32.11 17.25 -17.77
N ASP A 835 33.32 17.31 -18.31
CA ASP A 835 34.10 16.13 -18.67
C ASP A 835 34.37 15.27 -17.42
N ASP A 836 34.72 15.88 -16.29
CA ASP A 836 34.89 15.21 -14.99
C ASP A 836 33.63 14.45 -14.54
N VAL A 837 32.44 15.07 -14.65
CA VAL A 837 31.18 14.44 -14.25
C VAL A 837 30.80 13.32 -15.20
N LEU A 838 31.01 13.49 -16.51
CA LEU A 838 30.73 12.44 -17.50
C LEU A 838 31.67 11.25 -17.34
N LEU A 839 32.95 11.48 -17.04
CA LEU A 839 33.91 10.44 -16.66
C LEU A 839 33.50 9.73 -15.37
N ALA A 840 33.02 10.47 -14.35
CA ALA A 840 32.48 9.88 -13.14
C ALA A 840 31.23 9.02 -13.42
N CYS A 841 30.36 9.41 -14.36
CA CYS A 841 29.20 8.61 -14.76
C CYS A 841 29.61 7.25 -15.31
N GLN A 842 30.75 7.12 -16.00
CA GLN A 842 31.21 5.85 -16.57
C GLN A 842 31.46 4.78 -15.49
N THR A 843 31.89 5.18 -14.29
CA THR A 843 32.23 4.26 -13.20
C THR A 843 31.16 4.20 -12.12
N LYS A 844 30.56 5.34 -11.76
CA LYS A 844 29.64 5.45 -10.64
C LYS A 844 28.17 5.34 -11.01
N CYS A 845 27.74 5.83 -12.19
CA CYS A 845 26.33 5.85 -12.59
C CYS A 845 26.15 5.63 -14.10
N PRO A 846 26.51 4.45 -14.64
CA PRO A 846 26.52 4.16 -16.08
C PRO A 846 25.13 4.26 -16.74
N ILE A 847 24.05 4.06 -15.98
CA ILE A 847 22.67 4.10 -16.47
C ILE A 847 22.28 5.47 -17.07
N VAL A 848 22.89 6.57 -16.60
CA VAL A 848 22.67 7.91 -17.15
C VAL A 848 23.17 7.97 -18.59
N LEU A 849 24.35 7.40 -18.86
CA LEU A 849 24.93 7.36 -20.20
C LEU A 849 24.16 6.39 -21.13
N PHE A 850 23.64 5.27 -20.61
CA PHE A 850 22.74 4.40 -21.38
C PHE A 850 21.45 5.10 -21.78
N SER A 851 20.86 5.84 -20.84
CA SER A 851 19.67 6.64 -21.14
C SER A 851 19.99 7.73 -22.16
N ALA A 852 21.19 8.34 -22.09
CA ALA A 852 21.63 9.32 -23.08
C ALA A 852 21.76 8.70 -24.48
N ALA A 853 22.34 7.49 -24.58
CA ALA A 853 22.48 6.77 -25.85
C ALA A 853 21.12 6.44 -26.48
N LEU A 854 20.17 5.94 -25.67
CA LEU A 854 18.81 5.63 -26.13
C LEU A 854 18.07 6.87 -26.64
N TRP A 855 18.21 7.99 -25.93
CA TRP A 855 17.48 9.23 -26.23
C TRP A 855 18.28 10.26 -27.05
N TRP A 856 19.48 9.90 -27.52
CA TRP A 856 20.42 10.81 -28.15
C TRP A 856 19.81 11.62 -29.31
N PRO A 857 19.00 11.05 -30.23
CA PRO A 857 18.39 11.82 -31.32
C PRO A 857 17.53 13.00 -30.86
N ARG A 858 16.92 12.89 -29.67
CA ARG A 858 16.13 13.97 -29.05
C ARG A 858 16.96 14.86 -28.13
N LEU A 859 18.05 14.34 -27.57
CA LEU A 859 18.88 15.03 -26.60
C LEU A 859 19.91 15.94 -27.27
N GLU A 860 20.56 15.47 -28.33
CA GLU A 860 21.59 16.19 -29.07
C GLU A 860 21.18 17.63 -29.44
N PRO A 861 20.06 17.88 -30.15
CA PRO A 861 19.71 19.25 -30.55
C PRO A 861 19.49 20.18 -29.34
N VAL A 862 19.00 19.64 -28.22
CA VAL A 862 18.76 20.40 -26.99
C VAL A 862 20.08 20.81 -26.34
N LEU A 863 21.03 19.88 -26.21
CA LEU A 863 22.34 20.18 -25.62
C LEU A 863 23.16 21.10 -26.50
N CYS A 864 23.17 20.87 -27.82
CA CYS A 864 23.93 21.69 -28.76
C CYS A 864 23.43 23.12 -28.83
N SER A 865 22.10 23.31 -28.83
CA SER A 865 21.51 24.65 -28.83
C SER A 865 21.75 25.38 -27.51
N GLN A 866 21.65 24.68 -26.37
CA GLN A 866 21.93 25.24 -25.06
C GLN A 866 23.41 25.62 -24.91
N TRP A 867 24.33 24.76 -25.34
CA TRP A 867 25.78 25.01 -25.31
C TRP A 867 26.16 26.23 -26.14
N LYS A 868 25.69 26.29 -27.40
CA LYS A 868 25.92 27.43 -28.29
C LYS A 868 25.40 28.74 -27.69
N ARG A 869 24.25 28.71 -27.01
CA ARG A 869 23.66 29.88 -26.36
C ARG A 869 24.45 30.35 -25.13
N LEU A 870 25.03 29.42 -24.37
CA LEU A 870 25.71 29.73 -23.10
C LEU A 870 27.19 30.08 -23.29
N PHE A 871 27.91 29.34 -24.13
CA PHE A 871 29.38 29.41 -24.22
C PHE A 871 29.90 29.88 -25.58
N GLY A 872 29.17 29.67 -26.68
CA GLY A 872 29.61 30.06 -28.03
C GLY A 872 30.85 29.34 -28.56
N THR A 873 31.39 28.37 -27.81
CA THR A 873 32.59 27.57 -28.08
C THR A 873 32.24 26.18 -28.62
N PRO A 874 33.22 25.40 -29.14
CA PRO A 874 33.02 23.96 -29.36
C PRO A 874 32.56 23.25 -28.07
N LEU A 875 31.87 22.12 -28.22
CA LEU A 875 31.40 21.32 -27.09
C LEU A 875 32.56 20.79 -26.25
N ALA A 876 32.27 20.48 -24.99
CA ALA A 876 33.17 19.75 -24.11
C ALA A 876 33.57 18.40 -24.74
N GLU A 877 34.75 17.89 -24.39
CA GLU A 877 35.38 16.79 -25.10
C GLU A 877 34.54 15.51 -25.01
N GLU A 878 34.02 15.19 -23.82
CA GLU A 878 33.20 13.99 -23.61
C GLU A 878 31.83 14.08 -24.30
N LEU A 879 31.24 15.28 -24.40
CA LEU A 879 29.99 15.48 -25.16
C LEU A 879 30.21 15.31 -26.66
N GLU A 880 31.36 15.75 -27.18
CA GLU A 880 31.73 15.56 -28.57
C GLU A 880 32.05 14.08 -28.87
N ARG A 881 32.63 13.34 -27.92
CA ARG A 881 32.80 11.87 -27.99
C ARG A 881 31.45 11.15 -28.11
N LEU A 882 30.45 11.53 -27.30
CA LEU A 882 29.09 10.97 -27.40
C LEU A 882 28.45 11.22 -28.77
N ARG A 883 28.61 12.42 -29.33
CA ARG A 883 28.19 12.71 -30.71
C ARG A 883 28.97 11.86 -31.73
N GLY A 884 30.27 11.72 -31.53
CA GLY A 884 31.15 10.89 -32.34
C GLY A 884 30.66 9.45 -32.44
N TRP A 885 30.25 8.83 -31.33
CA TRP A 885 29.72 7.45 -31.35
C TRP A 885 28.39 7.33 -32.10
N GLN A 886 27.46 8.27 -31.94
CA GLN A 886 26.19 8.22 -32.68
C GLN A 886 26.40 8.42 -34.19
N SER A 887 27.21 9.39 -34.59
CA SER A 887 27.53 9.64 -36.00
C SER A 887 28.28 8.47 -36.64
N SER A 888 29.15 7.82 -35.88
CA SER A 888 29.85 6.60 -36.29
C SER A 888 28.90 5.41 -36.42
N ALA A 889 27.94 5.25 -35.49
CA ALA A 889 26.92 4.21 -35.58
C ALA A 889 26.01 4.43 -36.80
N ALA A 890 25.54 5.66 -37.01
CA ALA A 890 24.68 5.99 -38.14
C ALA A 890 25.41 5.82 -39.48
N SER A 891 26.67 6.25 -39.60
CA SER A 891 27.47 6.04 -40.82
C SER A 891 27.81 4.57 -41.05
N PHE A 892 28.12 3.81 -40.00
CA PHE A 892 28.32 2.36 -40.08
C PHE A 892 27.09 1.64 -40.66
N LEU A 893 25.88 2.02 -40.24
CA LEU A 893 24.62 1.42 -40.70
C LEU A 893 24.21 1.89 -42.10
N SER A 894 24.42 3.17 -42.43
CA SER A 894 23.95 3.78 -43.69
C SER A 894 24.94 3.69 -44.86
N SER A 895 26.23 3.93 -44.63
CA SER A 895 27.23 4.11 -45.69
C SER A 895 28.30 3.01 -45.76
N GLY A 896 28.28 2.06 -44.82
CA GLY A 896 29.25 0.98 -44.87
C GLY A 896 30.58 1.27 -44.15
N ALA A 897 30.73 2.44 -43.52
CA ALA A 897 31.97 2.90 -42.89
C ALA A 897 32.49 1.96 -41.77
N VAL A 898 33.77 2.07 -41.41
CA VAL A 898 34.38 1.35 -40.29
C VAL A 898 33.91 1.98 -38.98
N PHE A 899 33.44 1.15 -38.03
CA PHE A 899 33.04 1.63 -36.72
C PHE A 899 34.28 1.80 -35.81
N PRO A 900 34.51 2.97 -35.21
CA PRO A 900 35.65 3.20 -34.34
C PRO A 900 35.46 2.41 -33.03
N LEU A 901 36.43 1.55 -32.72
CA LEU A 901 36.53 0.87 -31.44
C LEU A 901 37.22 1.84 -30.47
N SER A 902 36.43 2.56 -29.68
CA SER A 902 36.94 3.50 -28.67
C SER A 902 36.56 3.04 -27.27
N ASP A 903 37.44 3.32 -26.30
CA ASP A 903 37.19 3.09 -24.87
C ASP A 903 36.15 4.08 -24.33
N PRO A 904 35.15 3.64 -23.54
CA PRO A 904 34.82 2.27 -23.11
C PRO A 904 33.93 1.49 -24.10
N PRO A 905 34.15 0.16 -24.28
CA PRO A 905 33.44 -0.66 -25.28
C PRO A 905 31.93 -0.81 -25.03
N TRP A 906 31.45 -0.59 -23.81
CA TRP A 906 30.03 -0.69 -23.51
C TRP A 906 29.22 0.54 -23.95
N ILE A 907 29.84 1.73 -24.03
CA ILE A 907 29.17 2.96 -24.47
C ILE A 907 28.94 2.91 -25.99
N SER A 908 29.99 2.59 -26.73
CA SER A 908 29.93 2.42 -28.19
C SER A 908 28.94 1.31 -28.58
N ALA A 909 28.87 0.22 -27.81
CA ALA A 909 27.83 -0.81 -27.97
C ALA A 909 26.42 -0.26 -27.73
N ALA A 910 26.20 0.57 -26.71
CA ALA A 910 24.88 1.13 -26.43
C ALA A 910 24.37 2.02 -27.57
N PHE A 911 25.21 2.90 -28.12
CA PHE A 911 24.85 3.74 -29.27
C PHE A 911 24.59 2.91 -30.53
N LEU A 912 25.44 1.91 -30.80
CA LEU A 912 25.25 1.00 -31.94
C LEU A 912 23.94 0.22 -31.81
N HIS A 913 23.63 -0.32 -30.63
CA HIS A 913 22.40 -1.04 -30.35
C HIS A 913 21.16 -0.15 -30.55
N CYS A 914 21.17 1.08 -30.02
CA CYS A 914 20.06 2.01 -30.19
C CYS A 914 19.87 2.46 -31.65
N ALA A 915 20.96 2.67 -32.39
CA ALA A 915 20.90 3.00 -33.81
C ALA A 915 20.33 1.85 -34.66
N ILE A 916 20.69 0.60 -34.34
CA ILE A 916 20.18 -0.60 -35.01
C ILE A 916 18.67 -0.72 -34.83
N GLN A 917 18.18 -0.55 -33.60
CA GLN A 917 16.74 -0.64 -33.31
C GLN A 917 15.91 0.44 -34.03
N GLN A 918 16.50 1.60 -34.30
CA GLN A 918 15.80 2.71 -34.95
C GLN A 918 15.84 2.64 -36.49
N GLN A 919 16.85 2.00 -37.09
CA GLN A 919 17.14 2.13 -38.53
C GLN A 919 17.07 0.83 -39.34
N LEU A 920 17.20 -0.37 -38.74
CA LEU A 920 17.27 -1.61 -39.52
C LEU A 920 15.90 -2.29 -39.70
N PRO A 921 15.43 -2.49 -40.95
CA PRO A 921 14.42 -3.49 -41.23
C PRO A 921 15.01 -4.91 -41.10
N HIS A 922 14.21 -5.80 -40.53
CA HIS A 922 14.58 -7.17 -40.14
C HIS A 922 15.28 -7.96 -41.29
N GLY A 923 16.46 -8.55 -41.01
CA GLY A 923 17.11 -9.52 -41.90
C GLY A 923 18.55 -9.24 -42.38
N ARG A 924 19.22 -8.12 -42.00
CA ARG A 924 20.63 -7.83 -42.40
C ARG A 924 21.66 -7.89 -41.25
N VAL A 925 21.27 -8.50 -40.14
CA VAL A 925 22.00 -8.53 -38.85
C VAL A 925 23.38 -9.18 -38.96
N ARG A 926 23.47 -10.40 -39.49
CA ARG A 926 24.75 -11.12 -39.63
C ARG A 926 25.77 -10.38 -40.50
N ASN A 927 25.32 -9.63 -41.50
CA ASN A 927 26.19 -8.85 -42.38
C ASN A 927 26.75 -7.61 -41.66
N THR A 928 25.99 -7.01 -40.75
CA THR A 928 26.50 -5.93 -39.89
C THR A 928 27.50 -6.45 -38.87
N LEU A 929 27.29 -7.62 -38.26
CA LEU A 929 28.23 -8.21 -37.30
C LEU A 929 29.58 -8.54 -37.92
N LYS A 930 29.60 -9.10 -39.15
CA LYS A 930 30.84 -9.38 -39.89
C LYS A 930 31.66 -8.13 -40.25
N ARG A 931 31.02 -6.95 -40.31
CA ARG A 931 31.70 -5.68 -40.66
C ARG A 931 32.35 -4.98 -39.48
N LEU A 932 32.08 -5.42 -38.25
CA LEU A 932 32.74 -4.92 -37.04
C LEU A 932 34.15 -5.49 -36.86
N GLU A 933 34.61 -6.34 -37.79
CA GLU A 933 35.95 -6.90 -37.79
C GLU A 933 36.91 -6.03 -38.61
N THR A 934 37.87 -5.43 -37.91
CA THR A 934 39.16 -5.01 -38.46
C THR A 934 40.25 -5.80 -37.75
N ASP A 935 41.24 -6.29 -38.51
CA ASP A 935 42.28 -7.27 -38.08
C ASP A 935 43.20 -6.79 -36.94
N THR A 936 43.02 -5.58 -36.40
CA THR A 936 43.95 -4.95 -35.47
C THR A 936 43.48 -4.92 -34.00
N GLU A 937 42.19 -5.15 -33.70
CA GLU A 937 41.64 -4.96 -32.33
C GLU A 937 40.61 -6.04 -31.88
N HIS A 938 41.05 -7.30 -31.89
CA HIS A 938 40.20 -8.46 -31.57
C HIS A 938 39.61 -8.51 -30.14
N LEU A 939 40.28 -7.96 -29.12
CA LEU A 939 39.78 -8.04 -27.74
C LEU A 939 38.63 -7.05 -27.47
N PHE A 940 38.71 -5.86 -28.08
CA PHE A 940 37.71 -4.80 -27.91
C PHE A 940 36.43 -5.10 -28.67
N SER A 941 36.54 -5.62 -29.89
CA SER A 941 35.40 -6.10 -30.68
C SER A 941 34.62 -7.20 -29.95
N LEU A 942 35.30 -8.11 -29.25
CA LEU A 942 34.61 -9.13 -28.43
C LEU A 942 33.86 -8.55 -27.22
N GLN A 943 34.43 -7.56 -26.52
CA GLN A 943 33.76 -6.90 -25.39
C GLN A 943 32.56 -6.06 -25.84
N LEU A 944 32.66 -5.42 -26.99
CA LEU A 944 31.56 -4.71 -27.65
C LEU A 944 30.40 -5.67 -27.94
N LEU A 945 30.69 -6.84 -28.54
CA LEU A 945 29.67 -7.85 -28.85
C LEU A 945 28.99 -8.43 -27.61
N VAL A 946 29.73 -8.67 -26.51
CA VAL A 946 29.13 -9.10 -25.23
C VAL A 946 28.24 -8.00 -24.64
N SER A 947 28.62 -6.73 -24.78
CA SER A 947 27.79 -5.60 -24.36
C SER A 947 26.51 -5.47 -25.21
N LEU A 948 26.59 -5.72 -26.53
CA LEU A 948 25.42 -5.79 -27.41
C LEU A 948 24.48 -6.94 -27.02
N LEU A 949 25.04 -8.11 -26.67
CA LEU A 949 24.26 -9.23 -26.15
C LEU A 949 23.50 -8.79 -24.89
N PHE A 950 24.15 -8.14 -23.93
CA PHE A 950 23.48 -7.66 -22.71
C PHE A 950 22.25 -6.78 -22.98
N PHE A 951 22.35 -5.76 -23.84
CA PHE A 951 21.19 -4.92 -24.16
C PHE A 951 20.07 -5.71 -24.83
N SER A 952 20.41 -6.63 -25.73
CA SER A 952 19.42 -7.49 -26.38
C SER A 952 18.67 -8.40 -25.39
N LEU A 953 19.34 -8.87 -24.33
CA LEU A 953 18.71 -9.66 -23.27
C LEU A 953 17.75 -8.82 -22.43
N MET A 954 18.13 -7.58 -22.10
CA MET A 954 17.25 -6.68 -21.35
C MET A 954 16.00 -6.33 -22.13
N ASP A 955 16.12 -6.12 -23.45
CA ASP A 955 14.96 -5.88 -24.31
C ASP A 955 14.09 -7.12 -24.50
N LEU A 956 14.69 -8.32 -24.56
CA LEU A 956 13.96 -9.58 -24.58
C LEU A 956 13.09 -9.73 -23.33
N ILE A 957 13.64 -9.40 -22.16
CA ILE A 957 12.92 -9.39 -20.88
C ILE A 957 11.83 -8.31 -20.89
N SER A 958 12.15 -7.11 -21.37
CA SER A 958 11.21 -6.00 -21.46
C SER A 958 10.02 -6.30 -22.36
N ALA A 959 10.25 -6.98 -23.50
CA ALA A 959 9.20 -7.43 -24.40
C ALA A 959 8.26 -8.46 -23.74
N LYS A 960 8.76 -9.27 -22.80
CA LYS A 960 7.93 -10.18 -21.98
C LYS A 960 7.14 -9.47 -20.89
N ILE A 961 7.73 -8.47 -20.23
CA ILE A 961 7.10 -7.73 -19.11
C ILE A 961 6.09 -6.68 -19.60
N ALA A 962 6.44 -5.94 -20.64
CA ALA A 962 5.73 -4.74 -21.11
C ALA A 962 5.74 -4.63 -22.65
N PRO A 963 4.95 -5.44 -23.38
CA PRO A 963 4.94 -5.44 -24.85
C PRO A 963 4.49 -4.11 -25.48
N LYS A 964 3.90 -3.20 -24.69
CA LYS A 964 3.44 -1.87 -25.13
C LYS A 964 4.58 -0.87 -25.43
N GLU A 965 5.83 -1.17 -25.07
CA GLU A 965 6.99 -0.29 -25.32
C GLU A 965 7.60 -0.42 -26.74
N GLY A 966 6.88 -1.08 -27.66
CA GLY A 966 7.24 -1.12 -29.09
C GLY A 966 8.37 -2.09 -29.44
N VAL A 967 8.57 -3.14 -28.61
CA VAL A 967 9.58 -4.18 -28.83
C VAL A 967 8.89 -5.54 -28.91
N ASP A 968 8.98 -6.19 -30.07
CA ASP A 968 8.37 -7.50 -30.30
C ASP A 968 9.29 -8.62 -29.81
N PHE A 969 8.79 -9.46 -28.89
CA PHE A 969 9.53 -10.61 -28.34
C PHE A 969 10.25 -11.48 -29.39
N PRO A 970 9.61 -11.93 -30.50
CA PRO A 970 10.30 -12.77 -31.48
C PRO A 970 11.47 -12.04 -32.17
N THR A 971 11.36 -10.72 -32.37
CA THR A 971 12.42 -9.94 -33.01
C THR A 971 13.63 -9.76 -32.10
N SER A 972 13.40 -9.50 -30.81
CA SER A 972 14.46 -9.42 -29.80
C SER A 972 15.14 -10.77 -29.58
N LEU A 973 14.37 -11.86 -29.60
CA LEU A 973 14.91 -13.21 -29.46
C LEU A 973 15.84 -13.54 -30.64
N GLN A 974 15.37 -13.30 -31.87
CA GLN A 974 16.17 -13.54 -33.08
C GLN A 974 17.48 -12.72 -33.04
N TRP A 975 17.40 -11.46 -32.63
CA TRP A 975 18.57 -10.58 -32.50
C TRP A 975 19.58 -11.11 -31.47
N ALA A 976 19.13 -11.55 -30.29
CA ALA A 976 19.99 -12.13 -29.27
C ALA A 976 20.62 -13.46 -29.71
N LEU A 977 19.86 -14.32 -30.40
CA LEU A 977 20.36 -15.60 -30.94
C LEU A 977 21.46 -15.39 -31.98
N GLU A 978 21.31 -14.43 -32.90
CA GLU A 978 22.31 -14.15 -33.94
C GLU A 978 23.62 -13.59 -33.39
N ILE A 979 23.55 -12.71 -32.37
CA ILE A 979 24.75 -12.21 -31.67
C ILE A 979 25.45 -13.35 -30.94
N LEU A 980 24.68 -14.20 -30.26
CA LEU A 980 25.22 -15.33 -29.50
C LEU A 980 25.90 -16.35 -30.42
N GLN A 981 25.28 -16.72 -31.54
CA GLN A 981 25.89 -17.62 -32.54
C GLN A 981 27.21 -17.09 -33.06
N TYR A 982 27.29 -15.77 -33.30
CA TYR A 982 28.52 -15.14 -33.76
C TYR A 982 29.62 -15.13 -32.68
N LEU A 983 29.26 -14.88 -31.41
CA LEU A 983 30.19 -14.99 -30.28
C LEU A 983 30.73 -16.41 -30.09
N GLU A 984 29.88 -17.43 -30.29
CA GLU A 984 30.26 -18.85 -30.21
C GLU A 984 31.19 -19.26 -31.36
N GLU A 985 30.89 -18.87 -32.60
CA GLU A 985 31.75 -19.10 -33.78
C GLU A 985 33.18 -18.55 -33.57
N ARG A 986 33.32 -17.50 -32.76
CA ARG A 986 34.59 -16.86 -32.40
C ARG A 986 35.18 -17.32 -31.08
N GLY A 987 34.43 -18.08 -30.30
CA GLY A 987 34.92 -18.64 -29.07
C GLY A 987 35.10 -17.66 -27.91
N ALA A 988 34.32 -16.59 -27.91
CA ALA A 988 34.37 -15.58 -26.85
C ALA A 988 33.69 -16.07 -25.58
N SER A 989 34.27 -15.78 -24.42
CA SER A 989 33.68 -16.14 -23.13
C SER A 989 32.59 -15.16 -22.70
N TRP A 990 31.33 -15.54 -22.92
CA TRP A 990 30.16 -14.71 -22.59
C TRP A 990 29.43 -15.17 -21.31
N SER A 991 29.73 -16.37 -20.79
CA SER A 991 29.08 -16.93 -19.59
C SER A 991 29.22 -16.04 -18.34
N LEU A 992 30.29 -15.24 -18.26
CA LEU A 992 30.52 -14.26 -17.19
C LEU A 992 29.42 -13.19 -17.07
N LEU A 993 28.61 -12.97 -18.12
CA LEU A 993 27.45 -12.07 -18.09
C LEU A 993 26.29 -12.59 -17.22
N PHE A 994 26.26 -13.89 -16.97
CA PHE A 994 25.20 -14.56 -16.24
C PHE A 994 25.57 -14.90 -14.79
N HIS A 995 26.80 -14.56 -14.38
CA HIS A 995 27.26 -14.77 -13.02
C HIS A 995 26.77 -13.64 -12.10
N SER A 996 26.51 -13.96 -10.83
CA SER A 996 26.21 -12.96 -9.80
C SER A 996 27.30 -11.85 -9.75
N PRO A 997 26.90 -10.57 -9.60
CA PRO A 997 27.81 -9.42 -9.65
C PRO A 997 28.96 -9.48 -8.63
N GLU A 998 28.83 -10.25 -7.54
CA GLU A 998 29.86 -10.39 -6.51
C GLU A 998 31.10 -11.19 -6.97
N LYS A 999 30.96 -12.08 -7.97
CA LYS A 999 32.05 -12.98 -8.42
C LYS A 999 32.75 -12.51 -9.71
N GLY A 1000 32.16 -11.59 -10.48
CA GLY A 1000 32.66 -11.16 -11.79
C GLY A 1000 32.97 -9.67 -11.89
N LYS A 1001 34.25 -9.28 -11.73
CA LYS A 1001 34.67 -7.86 -11.83
C LYS A 1001 34.56 -7.25 -13.24
N LYS A 1002 34.43 -8.06 -14.30
CA LYS A 1002 34.58 -7.61 -15.70
C LYS A 1002 33.34 -6.94 -16.29
N TYR A 1003 32.13 -7.31 -15.83
CA TYR A 1003 30.84 -6.78 -16.34
C TYR A 1003 29.98 -6.11 -15.26
N SER A 1004 30.57 -5.80 -14.10
CA SER A 1004 29.88 -5.18 -12.96
C SER A 1004 29.20 -3.85 -13.32
N VAL A 1005 29.75 -3.10 -14.27
CA VAL A 1005 29.18 -1.84 -14.77
C VAL A 1005 27.82 -2.07 -15.46
N LEU A 1006 27.71 -3.13 -16.28
CA LEU A 1006 26.46 -3.48 -16.98
C LEU A 1006 25.38 -3.92 -15.98
N HIS A 1007 25.73 -4.80 -15.04
CA HIS A 1007 24.81 -5.23 -13.99
C HIS A 1007 24.42 -4.08 -13.05
N GLY A 1008 25.36 -3.20 -12.71
CA GLY A 1008 25.10 -2.02 -11.87
C GLY A 1008 24.03 -1.09 -12.46
N ALA A 1009 23.98 -0.99 -13.79
CA ALA A 1009 23.03 -0.16 -14.52
C ALA A 1009 21.64 -0.79 -14.72
N ALA A 1010 21.52 -2.11 -14.64
CA ALA A 1010 20.24 -2.78 -14.84
C ALA A 1010 19.37 -2.73 -13.58
N SER A 1011 18.06 -2.67 -13.80
CA SER A 1011 17.07 -2.76 -12.74
C SER A 1011 17.14 -4.11 -12.03
N ALA A 1012 16.87 -4.14 -10.72
CA ALA A 1012 16.85 -5.39 -9.96
C ALA A 1012 15.80 -6.37 -10.51
N ARG A 1013 14.67 -5.86 -11.01
CA ARG A 1013 13.60 -6.66 -11.63
C ARG A 1013 14.07 -7.40 -12.87
N HIS A 1014 14.80 -6.73 -13.76
CA HIS A 1014 15.28 -7.36 -15.00
C HIS A 1014 16.42 -8.34 -14.71
N LEU A 1015 17.30 -8.03 -13.75
CA LEU A 1015 18.35 -8.96 -13.32
C LEU A 1015 17.77 -10.24 -12.70
N ARG A 1016 16.70 -10.13 -11.90
CA ARG A 1016 15.98 -11.30 -11.39
C ARG A 1016 15.39 -12.17 -12.50
N LEU A 1017 14.96 -11.57 -13.62
CA LEU A 1017 14.37 -12.28 -14.76
C LEU A 1017 15.39 -12.72 -15.81
N LEU A 1018 16.68 -12.53 -15.57
CA LEU A 1018 17.75 -13.00 -16.44
C LEU A 1018 17.72 -14.52 -16.73
N PRO A 1019 17.32 -15.41 -15.78
CA PRO A 1019 17.15 -16.83 -16.08
C PRO A 1019 16.17 -17.12 -17.22
N VAL A 1020 15.08 -16.34 -17.32
CA VAL A 1020 14.08 -16.49 -18.37
C VAL A 1020 14.69 -16.18 -19.74
N ALA A 1021 15.51 -15.14 -19.83
CA ALA A 1021 16.23 -14.80 -21.06
C ALA A 1021 17.27 -15.87 -21.41
N PHE A 1022 18.05 -16.35 -20.44
CA PHE A 1022 19.08 -17.39 -20.67
C PHE A 1022 18.49 -18.67 -21.26
N TYR A 1023 17.41 -19.19 -20.67
CA TYR A 1023 16.75 -20.40 -21.16
C TYR A 1023 15.87 -20.18 -22.40
N SER A 1024 15.62 -18.94 -22.80
CA SER A 1024 15.06 -18.67 -24.13
C SER A 1024 16.09 -18.87 -25.24
N LEU A 1025 17.39 -18.81 -24.92
CA LEU A 1025 18.51 -18.94 -25.87
C LEU A 1025 19.02 -20.37 -26.04
N THR A 1026 18.40 -21.34 -25.37
CA THR A 1026 18.79 -22.76 -25.45
C THR A 1026 18.97 -23.31 -26.87
N PRO A 1027 18.21 -22.89 -27.90
CA PRO A 1027 18.43 -23.33 -29.27
C PRO A 1027 19.84 -23.06 -29.83
N CYS A 1028 20.59 -22.11 -29.27
CA CYS A 1028 21.94 -21.77 -29.72
C CYS A 1028 23.03 -22.60 -29.06
N PHE A 1029 22.80 -23.22 -27.90
CA PHE A 1029 23.86 -23.85 -27.12
C PHE A 1029 24.42 -25.10 -27.83
N ARG A 1030 25.63 -24.98 -28.40
CA ARG A 1030 26.35 -26.08 -29.05
C ARG A 1030 27.13 -26.94 -28.06
N GLN A 1031 27.38 -28.20 -28.41
CA GLN A 1031 28.12 -29.16 -27.58
C GLN A 1031 29.56 -28.69 -27.26
N GLU A 1032 30.19 -27.98 -28.18
CA GLU A 1032 31.56 -27.44 -28.02
C GLU A 1032 31.68 -26.45 -26.84
N LEU A 1033 30.59 -25.80 -26.46
CA LEU A 1033 30.54 -24.82 -25.38
C LEU A 1033 30.69 -25.48 -24.00
N LEU A 1034 30.10 -26.66 -23.83
CA LEU A 1034 30.19 -27.46 -22.60
C LEU A 1034 31.62 -27.94 -22.31
N THR A 1035 32.40 -28.18 -23.37
CA THR A 1035 33.81 -28.60 -23.27
C THR A 1035 34.78 -27.44 -23.11
N ARG A 1036 34.44 -26.27 -23.66
CA ARG A 1036 35.32 -25.08 -23.70
C ARG A 1036 35.29 -24.28 -22.40
N GLU A 1037 34.12 -24.16 -21.76
CA GLU A 1037 33.93 -23.32 -20.58
C GLU A 1037 33.54 -24.13 -19.33
N PRO A 1038 34.48 -24.39 -18.41
CA PRO A 1038 34.17 -25.19 -17.22
C PRO A 1038 33.20 -24.50 -16.24
N THR A 1039 33.08 -23.17 -16.30
CA THR A 1039 32.16 -22.37 -15.47
C THR A 1039 30.72 -22.33 -16.00
N PHE A 1040 30.48 -22.78 -17.23
CA PHE A 1040 29.15 -22.71 -17.84
C PHE A 1040 28.12 -23.57 -17.11
N LEU A 1041 28.48 -24.80 -16.73
CA LEU A 1041 27.58 -25.70 -16.01
C LEU A 1041 27.15 -25.12 -14.66
N TYR A 1042 28.07 -24.48 -13.93
CA TYR A 1042 27.76 -23.80 -12.68
C TYR A 1042 26.75 -22.65 -12.89
N ALA A 1043 26.99 -21.79 -13.89
CA ALA A 1043 26.10 -20.66 -14.20
C ALA A 1043 24.71 -21.12 -14.64
N ALA A 1044 24.62 -22.17 -15.47
CA ALA A 1044 23.35 -22.73 -15.90
C ALA A 1044 22.56 -23.30 -14.70
N LEU A 1045 23.21 -24.04 -13.80
CA LEU A 1045 22.56 -24.57 -12.60
C LEU A 1045 22.09 -23.46 -11.63
N ASP A 1046 22.90 -22.42 -11.42
CA ASP A 1046 22.53 -21.28 -10.58
C ASP A 1046 21.30 -20.55 -11.13
N LEU A 1047 21.26 -20.30 -12.44
CA LEU A 1047 20.10 -19.69 -13.10
C LEU A 1047 18.86 -20.59 -13.06
N TYR A 1048 19.01 -21.91 -13.17
CA TYR A 1048 17.90 -22.85 -13.02
C TYR A 1048 17.27 -22.78 -11.62
N ILE A 1049 18.11 -22.78 -10.59
CA ILE A 1049 17.67 -22.65 -9.19
C ILE A 1049 16.94 -21.33 -8.99
N GLN A 1050 17.46 -20.22 -9.54
CA GLN A 1050 16.78 -18.92 -9.50
C GLN A 1050 15.43 -18.94 -10.24
N LEU A 1051 15.36 -19.59 -11.40
CA LEU A 1051 14.12 -19.77 -12.17
C LEU A 1051 13.06 -20.55 -11.37
N LEU A 1052 13.47 -21.63 -10.70
CA LEU A 1052 12.57 -22.42 -9.85
C LEU A 1052 12.10 -21.61 -8.63
N ARG A 1053 12.99 -20.85 -7.98
CA ARG A 1053 12.63 -20.00 -6.83
C ARG A 1053 11.60 -18.93 -7.21
N LEU A 1054 11.76 -18.28 -8.36
CA LEU A 1054 10.77 -17.31 -8.89
C LEU A 1054 9.37 -17.93 -9.02
N PHE A 1055 9.29 -19.22 -9.38
CA PHE A 1055 8.02 -19.92 -9.55
C PHE A 1055 7.45 -20.46 -8.22
N VAL A 1056 8.32 -20.97 -7.33
CA VAL A 1056 7.93 -21.53 -6.02
C VAL A 1056 7.48 -20.44 -5.03
N GLU A 1057 8.08 -19.25 -5.08
CA GLU A 1057 7.73 -18.11 -4.22
C GLU A 1057 6.36 -17.49 -4.60
N GLY A 1058 5.75 -17.88 -5.72
CA GLY A 1058 4.44 -17.41 -6.13
C GLY A 1058 4.39 -15.92 -6.52
N GLU A 1059 5.54 -15.29 -6.77
CA GLU A 1059 5.58 -13.96 -7.37
C GLU A 1059 5.17 -14.08 -8.85
N ASP A 1060 3.93 -13.69 -9.15
CA ASP A 1060 3.38 -13.72 -10.50
C ASP A 1060 4.35 -13.09 -11.51
N LEU A 1061 4.86 -13.91 -12.44
CA LEU A 1061 5.39 -13.40 -13.70
C LEU A 1061 4.32 -12.48 -14.30
N PRO A 1062 4.63 -11.21 -14.61
CA PRO A 1062 3.66 -10.26 -15.12
C PRO A 1062 3.11 -10.81 -16.43
N GLN A 1063 1.91 -11.39 -16.39
CA GLN A 1063 1.21 -11.78 -17.61
C GLN A 1063 0.90 -10.51 -18.40
N PRO A 1064 1.13 -10.49 -19.72
CA PRO A 1064 0.91 -9.31 -20.53
C PRO A 1064 -0.53 -8.82 -20.40
N ASP A 1065 -0.67 -7.50 -20.16
CA ASP A 1065 -1.93 -6.77 -20.21
C ASP A 1065 -2.62 -7.02 -21.56
N ARG A 1066 -3.65 -7.88 -21.59
CA ARG A 1066 -4.52 -8.03 -22.76
C ARG A 1066 -5.46 -6.83 -22.88
N ALA A 1067 -4.93 -5.72 -23.42
CA ALA A 1067 -5.71 -4.60 -23.92
C ALA A 1067 -5.21 -4.25 -25.33
N GLY A 1068 -5.63 -5.04 -26.32
CA GLY A 1068 -5.33 -4.82 -27.73
C GLY A 1068 -5.70 -6.04 -28.56
N GLN A 1069 -6.66 -5.90 -29.47
CA GLN A 1069 -7.07 -6.95 -30.40
C GLN A 1069 -5.95 -7.21 -31.43
N GLY A 1070 -5.49 -8.45 -31.51
CA GLY A 1070 -4.62 -9.03 -32.54
C GLY A 1070 -4.68 -10.57 -32.45
N PRO A 1071 -4.56 -11.32 -33.55
CA PRO A 1071 -5.01 -12.72 -33.62
C PRO A 1071 -4.01 -13.73 -33.02
N ASP A 1072 -4.59 -14.85 -32.59
CA ASP A 1072 -4.03 -16.16 -32.21
C ASP A 1072 -3.24 -16.34 -30.89
N PRO A 1073 -3.73 -17.16 -29.95
CA PRO A 1073 -3.12 -17.41 -28.63
C PRO A 1073 -2.11 -18.56 -28.59
N THR A 1074 -1.51 -18.99 -29.71
CA THR A 1074 -0.73 -20.24 -29.77
C THR A 1074 0.80 -20.11 -29.66
N GLU A 1075 1.39 -18.91 -29.64
CA GLU A 1075 2.87 -18.78 -29.75
C GLU A 1075 3.60 -18.27 -28.49
N HIS A 1076 2.90 -17.98 -27.40
CA HIS A 1076 3.54 -17.43 -26.19
C HIS A 1076 3.67 -18.51 -25.13
N GLY A 1077 4.79 -19.24 -25.16
CA GLY A 1077 5.06 -20.41 -24.32
C GLY A 1077 4.81 -20.17 -22.83
N ASP A 1078 4.19 -21.18 -22.21
CA ASP A 1078 3.86 -21.25 -20.79
C ASP A 1078 5.15 -21.19 -19.94
N PRO A 1079 5.23 -20.43 -18.83
CA PRO A 1079 6.36 -20.50 -17.90
C PRO A 1079 6.75 -21.93 -17.50
N LEU A 1080 5.77 -22.83 -17.42
CA LEU A 1080 6.00 -24.26 -17.18
C LEU A 1080 6.72 -24.96 -18.33
N GLU A 1081 6.45 -24.57 -19.58
CA GLU A 1081 7.19 -25.08 -20.74
C GLU A 1081 8.66 -24.69 -20.64
N LEU A 1082 8.98 -23.43 -20.31
CA LEU A 1082 10.36 -22.96 -20.21
C LEU A 1082 11.16 -23.67 -19.10
N ILE A 1083 10.54 -23.97 -17.95
CA ILE A 1083 11.15 -24.80 -16.89
C ILE A 1083 11.42 -26.22 -17.40
N SER A 1084 10.49 -26.80 -18.16
CA SER A 1084 10.66 -28.13 -18.73
C SER A 1084 11.81 -28.18 -19.75
N THR A 1085 11.92 -27.16 -20.61
CA THR A 1085 13.02 -27.04 -21.59
C THR A 1085 14.36 -26.88 -20.91
N ALA A 1086 14.41 -26.04 -19.85
CA ALA A 1086 15.61 -25.84 -19.03
C ALA A 1086 16.09 -27.15 -18.37
N ARG A 1087 15.15 -27.90 -17.79
CA ARG A 1087 15.41 -29.20 -17.16
C ARG A 1087 15.93 -30.23 -18.16
N GLN A 1088 15.28 -30.36 -19.31
CA GLN A 1088 15.69 -31.26 -20.38
C GLN A 1088 17.09 -30.93 -20.90
N PHE A 1089 17.40 -29.65 -21.08
CA PHE A 1089 18.73 -29.21 -21.49
C PHE A 1089 19.81 -29.61 -20.49
N LEU A 1090 19.59 -29.35 -19.19
CA LEU A 1090 20.56 -29.68 -18.14
C LEU A 1090 20.80 -31.19 -18.02
N LEU A 1091 19.74 -32.01 -18.04
CA LEU A 1091 19.86 -33.47 -18.03
C LEU A 1091 20.65 -34.00 -19.24
N GLY A 1092 20.53 -33.36 -20.41
CA GLY A 1092 21.31 -33.69 -21.61
C GLY A 1092 22.75 -33.15 -21.61
N ALA A 1093 23.03 -32.08 -20.87
CA ALA A 1093 24.33 -31.43 -20.81
C ALA A 1093 25.28 -32.05 -19.77
N ILE A 1094 24.77 -32.43 -18.58
CA ILE A 1094 25.56 -32.96 -17.45
C ILE A 1094 26.46 -34.15 -17.85
N PRO A 1095 25.99 -35.19 -18.57
CA PRO A 1095 26.81 -36.33 -18.93
C PRO A 1095 27.96 -36.01 -19.91
N ARG A 1096 27.94 -34.83 -20.53
CA ARG A 1096 28.88 -34.40 -21.58
C ARG A 1096 29.90 -33.37 -21.10
N CYS A 1097 29.81 -32.93 -19.85
CA CYS A 1097 30.72 -31.95 -19.27
C CYS A 1097 32.02 -32.60 -18.76
N PRO A 1098 33.18 -31.94 -18.88
CA PRO A 1098 34.43 -32.45 -18.35
C PRO A 1098 34.45 -32.43 -16.80
N ALA A 1099 35.23 -33.32 -16.19
CA ALA A 1099 35.34 -33.44 -14.72
C ALA A 1099 35.67 -32.11 -14.00
N GLN A 1100 36.40 -31.21 -14.68
CA GLN A 1100 36.76 -29.88 -14.15
C GLN A 1100 35.55 -28.97 -13.90
N SER A 1101 34.44 -29.16 -14.63
CA SER A 1101 33.21 -28.38 -14.48
C SER A 1101 32.46 -28.67 -13.18
N PHE A 1102 32.68 -29.85 -12.59
CA PHE A 1102 31.98 -30.30 -11.38
C PHE A 1102 32.62 -29.81 -10.08
N GLY A 1103 33.87 -29.33 -10.12
CA GLY A 1103 34.62 -28.90 -8.93
C GLY A 1103 33.95 -27.76 -8.14
N ASN A 1104 33.20 -26.88 -8.81
CA ASN A 1104 32.59 -25.69 -8.21
C ASN A 1104 31.09 -25.84 -7.87
N ILE A 1105 30.47 -27.00 -8.13
CA ILE A 1105 29.00 -27.20 -8.03
C ILE A 1105 28.54 -27.56 -6.61
N ARG A 1106 29.45 -28.03 -5.74
CA ARG A 1106 29.16 -28.44 -4.35
C ARG A 1106 28.26 -27.48 -3.55
N PRO A 1107 28.38 -26.13 -3.64
CA PRO A 1107 27.51 -25.21 -2.90
C PRO A 1107 26.05 -25.18 -3.40
N LEU A 1108 25.82 -25.51 -4.68
CA LEU A 1108 24.50 -25.47 -5.32
C LEU A 1108 23.78 -26.82 -5.25
N LEU A 1109 24.52 -27.92 -5.06
CA LEU A 1109 24.00 -29.29 -5.01
C LEU A 1109 22.91 -29.47 -3.95
N ALA A 1110 23.14 -29.02 -2.71
CA ALA A 1110 22.15 -29.12 -1.63
C ALA A 1110 20.84 -28.37 -1.96
N THR A 1111 20.95 -27.18 -2.55
CA THR A 1111 19.78 -26.39 -2.96
C THR A 1111 19.05 -27.02 -4.15
N CYS A 1112 19.80 -27.64 -5.06
CA CYS A 1112 19.24 -28.34 -6.21
C CYS A 1112 18.53 -29.63 -5.80
N GLU A 1113 19.06 -30.38 -4.83
CA GLU A 1113 18.41 -31.58 -4.29
C GLU A 1113 17.07 -31.26 -3.61
N GLU A 1114 16.98 -30.11 -2.93
CA GLU A 1114 15.74 -29.63 -2.31
C GLU A 1114 14.68 -29.23 -3.35
N LEU A 1115 15.08 -28.56 -4.44
CA LEU A 1115 14.16 -27.99 -5.44
C LEU A 1115 13.85 -28.94 -6.62
N ASP A 1116 14.82 -29.74 -7.07
CA ASP A 1116 14.68 -30.77 -8.12
C ASP A 1116 15.55 -32.01 -7.80
N PRO A 1117 15.00 -33.01 -7.07
CA PRO A 1117 15.74 -34.16 -6.60
C PRO A 1117 16.28 -35.07 -7.71
N GLU A 1118 15.65 -35.10 -8.90
CA GLU A 1118 16.11 -35.93 -10.03
C GLU A 1118 17.38 -35.32 -10.66
N LEU A 1119 17.43 -33.99 -10.77
CA LEU A 1119 18.62 -33.29 -11.26
C LEU A 1119 19.76 -33.36 -10.25
N GLY A 1120 19.46 -33.23 -8.96
CA GLY A 1120 20.43 -33.41 -7.86
C GLY A 1120 21.09 -34.79 -7.87
N ALA A 1121 20.30 -35.86 -7.99
CA ALA A 1121 20.81 -37.23 -8.08
C ALA A 1121 21.72 -37.45 -9.30
N THR A 1122 21.39 -36.82 -10.44
CA THR A 1122 22.21 -36.89 -11.66
C THR A 1122 23.55 -36.17 -11.45
N LEU A 1123 23.56 -35.00 -10.81
CA LEU A 1123 24.80 -34.27 -10.49
C LEU A 1123 25.70 -35.01 -9.50
N LEU A 1124 25.12 -35.67 -8.49
CA LEU A 1124 25.87 -36.53 -7.56
C LEU A 1124 26.57 -37.68 -8.30
N ARG A 1125 25.86 -38.35 -9.21
CA ARG A 1125 26.40 -39.48 -9.99
C ARG A 1125 27.63 -39.12 -10.82
N PHE A 1126 27.67 -37.91 -11.40
CA PHE A 1126 28.77 -37.47 -12.26
C PHE A 1126 29.84 -36.63 -11.53
N SER A 1127 29.62 -36.24 -10.27
CA SER A 1127 30.59 -35.49 -9.46
C SER A 1127 31.48 -36.35 -8.55
N SER A 1128 31.13 -37.62 -8.33
CA SER A 1128 31.95 -38.59 -7.59
C SER A 1128 32.97 -39.31 -8.50
N PRO A 1129 34.29 -39.13 -8.29
CA PRO A 1129 35.31 -39.81 -9.10
C PRO A 1129 35.44 -41.32 -8.83
N ASP A 1130 34.85 -41.86 -7.77
CA ASP A 1130 35.05 -43.27 -7.35
C ASP A 1130 34.20 -44.29 -8.11
N MET A 1131 33.14 -43.89 -8.82
CA MET A 1131 32.29 -44.82 -9.59
C MET A 1131 32.78 -45.03 -11.03
N ALA A 1132 33.83 -44.31 -11.46
CA ALA A 1132 34.37 -44.45 -12.83
C ALA A 1132 35.16 -45.75 -13.03
N MET A 1133 35.60 -46.42 -11.96
CA MET A 1133 36.29 -47.72 -12.06
C MET A 1133 35.34 -48.92 -12.14
N GLU A 1134 34.05 -48.79 -11.79
CA GLU A 1134 33.10 -49.92 -11.87
C GLU A 1134 32.46 -50.06 -13.27
N LEU A 1135 32.58 -49.07 -14.14
CA LEU A 1135 31.92 -49.06 -15.46
C LEU A 1135 32.71 -49.70 -16.60
N ASP A 1136 34.02 -49.90 -16.45
CA ASP A 1136 34.80 -50.72 -17.42
C ASP A 1136 34.51 -52.23 -17.26
N GLU A 1137 33.91 -52.66 -16.14
CA GLU A 1137 33.50 -54.06 -15.94
C GLU A 1137 32.05 -54.35 -16.40
N GLU A 1138 31.14 -53.37 -16.41
CA GLU A 1138 29.74 -53.59 -16.83
C GLU A 1138 29.51 -53.51 -18.35
N LEU A 1139 30.40 -52.89 -19.13
CA LEU A 1139 30.29 -52.84 -20.60
C LEU A 1139 30.84 -54.08 -21.32
N VAL A 1140 31.42 -55.05 -20.58
CA VAL A 1140 31.87 -56.35 -21.14
C VAL A 1140 30.76 -57.42 -21.06
N LEU A 1141 29.61 -57.10 -20.44
CA LEU A 1141 28.49 -58.04 -20.25
C LEU A 1141 27.19 -57.68 -21.00
N PHE A 1142 27.25 -56.76 -21.97
CA PHE A 1142 26.15 -56.50 -22.92
C PHE A 1142 26.55 -56.65 -24.37
#